data_AF-A0AAD1Y7X3-F1
#
_entry.id   AF-A0AAD1Y7X3-F1
#
_cell.length_a   1.000
_cell.length_b   1.000
_cell.length_c   1.000
_cell.angle_alpha   90.00
_cell.angle_beta   90.00
_cell.angle_gamma   90.00
#
_symmetry.space_group_name_H-M   'P 1'
#
loop_
_entity.id
_entity.type
_entity.pdbx_description
1 polymer ?
#
loop_
_entity_poly.entity_id
_entity_poly.type
_entity_poly.pdbx_seq_one_letter_code
_entity_poly.pdbx_strand_id
1 'polypeptide(L)'
;MSLKRFHVKRQTDSYTWSETEDFISISCHAKGMTLKHFDIFISDLFIKVNIPKIKHIIVWDLKSPIDFSSPHNRTTLANGQLDMKIFKKEQGEMWENLEYEGSKAAKLKRRNESIQRFEQWEKKKRDEQGETKVKLDKAALDKQMELEAWERSTLKAKKDEEKKYVEDQLYDDLEKMEGLNEKLKQGYDPKEVQREAQKISEESVHKLDPSNSTQKNITRASDSRSKYNDPSKNIFDDSDCVEMPKVVEDNSEHIKSLTGEIPEDERILKEFNQEESKCSYVDTIQPSEAVEEIIEEVPGPPVKPVELPEVRQGGSKKIEFSEKVYPNMPARESHKKEPPLPKSKKLKQNKDDKDMNFSIEDKDPVWLKDKGDHFFKRHDYNSAMNAYTKSIKNDPDFLMCYLNRGTTCMKMHNFEGALLDFDDIEKKINAESEEEKKDPFYARMMSRVLIKRGSCYGFLSNFEKAEEDLQKAMSEFKGLFSESELKSIESDLKKIKTRGESNEIKKKGDNFYGQGEFDSAIKEYQEAVKIDQTNEYALGNIGVIHMKRSDYQKCIEYTDSALNQINNFINETKSFKNDNQLEVKLLLRRGKSFQMIKEYEKAKKDLDECIRLDRRNKEAQSILKKVQGEINDILYKENKDEAERLFKEKEYSKALEHFEQCLRITRKASTLSNISVFVNKTACLFALKQNDLLITECNNALRLISNFKIKDNTKEDAEKAKKMEVILLLRKGKTLVEQNQIQKAIELYETALDIDPENSKIQEDIRSLKKSI
;
A
#
# COMPACT_ATOMS: atom_id res chain seq x y z
N MET A 1 -1.25 -1.08 59.03
CA MET A 1 -2.59 -1.41 58.48
C MET A 1 -2.93 -2.83 58.87
N SER A 2 -4.02 -3.03 59.59
CA SER A 2 -4.50 -4.36 59.99
C SER A 2 -5.18 -5.04 58.79
N LEU A 3 -4.55 -6.06 58.20
CA LEU A 3 -5.12 -6.82 57.10
C LEU A 3 -6.09 -7.88 57.65
N LYS A 4 -7.40 -7.71 57.45
CA LYS A 4 -8.40 -8.72 57.83
C LYS A 4 -8.51 -9.77 56.71
N ARG A 5 -8.33 -11.04 57.04
CA ARG A 5 -8.47 -12.17 56.10
C ARG A 5 -9.69 -13.01 56.44
N PHE A 6 -10.48 -13.33 55.43
CA PHE A 6 -11.68 -14.15 55.55
C PHE A 6 -11.61 -15.35 54.61
N HIS A 7 -11.98 -16.53 55.12
CA HIS A 7 -12.06 -17.77 54.35
C HIS A 7 -13.52 -18.16 54.17
N VAL A 8 -13.98 -18.27 52.91
CA VAL A 8 -15.37 -18.65 52.59
C VAL A 8 -15.36 -19.95 51.78
N LYS A 9 -16.05 -20.98 52.29
CA LYS A 9 -16.27 -22.25 51.59
C LYS A 9 -17.74 -22.38 51.18
N ARG A 10 -18.01 -22.51 49.89
CA ARG A 10 -19.31 -22.91 49.33
C ARG A 10 -19.27 -24.38 48.91
N GLN A 11 -20.43 -24.99 48.64
CA GLN A 11 -20.54 -26.39 48.21
C GLN A 11 -19.71 -26.73 46.95
N THR A 12 -19.36 -25.74 46.11
CA THR A 12 -18.58 -25.93 44.88
C THR A 12 -17.34 -25.03 44.74
N ASP A 13 -17.23 -23.94 45.53
CA ASP A 13 -16.22 -22.90 45.31
C ASP A 13 -15.54 -22.52 46.64
N SER A 14 -14.21 -22.41 46.64
CA SER A 14 -13.45 -21.85 47.76
C SER A 14 -12.70 -20.61 47.30
N TYR A 15 -12.99 -19.47 47.93
CA TYR A 15 -12.24 -18.23 47.71
C TYR A 15 -11.83 -17.63 49.06
N THR A 16 -10.73 -16.88 49.02
CA THR A 16 -10.25 -16.12 50.16
C THR A 16 -10.28 -14.66 49.79
N TRP A 17 -10.72 -13.80 50.69
CA TRP A 17 -10.68 -12.38 50.45
C TRP A 17 -10.13 -11.64 51.66
N SER A 18 -9.52 -10.50 51.40
CA SER A 18 -9.03 -9.59 52.42
C SER A 18 -9.29 -8.17 51.99
N GLU A 19 -9.41 -7.27 52.95
CA GLU A 19 -9.60 -5.86 52.68
C GLU A 19 -8.69 -4.97 53.51
N THR A 20 -8.48 -3.78 52.97
CA THR A 20 -7.99 -2.60 53.67
C THR A 20 -9.04 -1.49 53.57
N GLU A 21 -8.74 -0.32 54.13
CA GLU A 21 -9.55 0.89 53.98
C GLU A 21 -9.71 1.33 52.51
N ASP A 22 -8.75 0.96 51.65
CA ASP A 22 -8.68 1.47 50.27
C ASP A 22 -9.02 0.43 49.20
N PHE A 23 -8.74 -0.85 49.45
CA PHE A 23 -8.88 -1.89 48.42
C PHE A 23 -9.36 -3.23 48.99
N ILE A 24 -9.94 -4.03 48.10
CA ILE A 24 -10.24 -5.44 48.33
C ILE A 24 -9.27 -6.30 47.53
N SER A 25 -8.89 -7.44 48.10
CA SER A 25 -8.10 -8.47 47.45
C SER A 25 -8.90 -9.76 47.47
N ILE A 26 -9.29 -10.26 46.30
CA ILE A 26 -10.05 -11.51 46.13
C ILE A 26 -9.12 -12.53 45.48
N SER A 27 -9.06 -13.72 46.07
CA SER A 27 -8.15 -14.78 45.67
C SER A 27 -8.91 -16.09 45.46
N CYS A 28 -8.75 -16.72 44.30
CA CYS A 28 -9.37 -18.01 43.99
C CYS A 28 -8.37 -19.01 43.39
N HIS A 29 -8.52 -20.30 43.70
CA HIS A 29 -7.62 -21.34 43.21
C HIS A 29 -7.97 -21.77 41.78
N ALA A 30 -6.94 -21.84 40.94
CA ALA A 30 -7.03 -22.27 39.54
C ALA A 30 -5.69 -22.92 39.10
N LYS A 31 -5.55 -24.21 39.40
CA LYS A 31 -4.32 -24.98 39.14
C LYS A 31 -4.15 -25.27 37.63
N GLY A 32 -2.95 -25.08 37.10
CA GLY A 32 -2.61 -25.44 35.72
C GLY A 32 -3.17 -24.50 34.64
N MET A 33 -3.48 -23.25 35.00
CA MET A 33 -4.06 -22.24 34.10
C MET A 33 -3.11 -21.06 33.87
N THR A 34 -3.31 -20.33 32.78
CA THR A 34 -2.64 -19.04 32.49
C THR A 34 -3.69 -17.95 32.33
N LEU A 35 -3.32 -16.66 32.48
CA LEU A 35 -4.26 -15.53 32.43
C LEU A 35 -5.15 -15.49 31.17
N LYS A 36 -4.67 -16.01 30.03
CA LYS A 36 -5.46 -16.10 28.77
C LYS A 36 -6.70 -17.00 28.87
N HIS A 37 -6.76 -17.87 29.87
CA HIS A 37 -7.88 -18.79 30.09
C HIS A 37 -8.98 -18.21 31.00
N PHE A 38 -8.81 -16.99 31.49
CA PHE A 38 -9.77 -16.29 32.33
C PHE A 38 -10.42 -15.17 31.52
N ASP A 39 -11.74 -15.14 31.55
CA ASP A 39 -12.55 -14.05 31.04
C ASP A 39 -13.15 -13.33 32.25
N ILE A 40 -12.59 -12.15 32.55
CA ILE A 40 -12.86 -11.41 33.79
C ILE A 40 -13.64 -10.15 33.43
N PHE A 41 -14.87 -10.06 33.94
CA PHE A 41 -15.73 -8.89 33.84
C PHE A 41 -15.81 -8.21 35.20
N ILE A 42 -15.50 -6.91 35.24
CA ILE A 42 -15.50 -6.09 36.45
C ILE A 42 -16.35 -4.84 36.18
N SER A 43 -17.34 -4.62 37.04
CA SER A 43 -18.20 -3.43 37.05
C SER A 43 -18.29 -2.88 38.47
N ASP A 44 -19.03 -1.79 38.69
CA ASP A 44 -19.05 -1.11 39.99
C ASP A 44 -19.56 -1.96 41.16
N LEU A 45 -20.50 -2.89 40.96
CA LEU A 45 -21.05 -3.75 42.02
C LEU A 45 -20.95 -5.24 41.72
N PHE A 46 -20.36 -5.62 40.59
CA PHE A 46 -20.42 -6.99 40.11
C PHE A 46 -19.10 -7.41 39.46
N ILE A 47 -18.62 -8.58 39.89
CA ILE A 47 -17.44 -9.24 39.33
C ILE A 47 -17.84 -10.63 38.87
N LYS A 48 -17.50 -10.95 37.62
CA LYS A 48 -17.67 -12.28 37.04
C LYS A 48 -16.33 -12.77 36.51
N VAL A 49 -15.91 -13.93 36.98
CA VAL A 49 -14.75 -14.65 36.45
C VAL A 49 -15.26 -15.90 35.77
N ASN A 50 -15.16 -15.93 34.45
CA ASN A 50 -15.49 -17.06 33.63
C ASN A 50 -14.21 -17.81 33.28
N ILE A 51 -14.23 -19.13 33.47
CA ILE A 51 -13.11 -20.02 33.21
C ILE A 51 -13.57 -21.09 32.20
N PRO A 52 -13.55 -20.79 30.87
CA PRO A 52 -14.15 -21.64 29.86
C PRO A 52 -13.57 -23.06 29.82
N LYS A 53 -12.25 -23.19 30.06
CA LYS A 53 -11.52 -24.46 29.97
C LYS A 53 -12.03 -25.53 30.94
N ILE A 54 -12.51 -25.12 32.11
CA ILE A 54 -13.07 -26.01 33.14
C ILE A 54 -14.58 -25.81 33.33
N LYS A 55 -15.22 -25.08 32.41
CA LYS A 55 -16.66 -24.73 32.45
C LYS A 55 -17.10 -24.23 33.83
N HIS A 56 -16.28 -23.38 34.44
CA HIS A 56 -16.50 -22.88 35.79
C HIS A 56 -16.70 -21.37 35.77
N ILE A 57 -17.73 -20.88 36.46
CA ILE A 57 -18.08 -19.47 36.53
C ILE A 57 -18.18 -19.08 37.99
N ILE A 58 -17.38 -18.11 38.40
CA ILE A 58 -17.40 -17.54 39.74
C ILE A 58 -17.98 -16.14 39.65
N VAL A 59 -18.90 -15.83 40.55
CA VAL A 59 -19.67 -14.59 40.53
C VAL A 59 -19.71 -13.98 41.92
N TRP A 60 -19.41 -12.68 42.01
CA TRP A 60 -19.50 -11.91 43.24
C TRP A 60 -20.40 -10.69 43.02
N ASP A 61 -21.52 -10.64 43.76
CA ASP A 61 -22.38 -9.46 43.89
C ASP A 61 -21.91 -8.65 45.10
N LEU A 62 -21.14 -7.58 44.87
CA LEU A 62 -20.43 -6.83 45.91
C LEU A 62 -21.40 -6.03 46.80
N LYS A 63 -21.03 -5.89 48.08
CA LYS A 63 -21.78 -5.09 49.07
C LYS A 63 -21.82 -3.60 48.68
N SER A 64 -20.65 -3.03 48.41
CA SER A 64 -20.46 -1.61 48.11
C SER A 64 -19.69 -1.40 46.80
N PRO A 65 -19.77 -0.20 46.18
CA PRO A 65 -19.18 0.05 44.86
C PRO A 65 -17.66 0.04 44.86
N ILE A 66 -17.08 -0.49 43.77
CA ILE A 66 -15.65 -0.43 43.47
C ILE A 66 -15.36 0.57 42.35
N ASP A 67 -14.14 1.12 42.34
CA ASP A 67 -13.63 1.88 41.20
C ASP A 67 -12.99 0.90 40.21
N PHE A 68 -13.79 0.39 39.28
CA PHE A 68 -13.33 -0.51 38.22
C PHE A 68 -12.42 0.17 37.20
N SER A 69 -12.40 1.51 37.14
CA SER A 69 -11.65 2.29 36.15
C SER A 69 -10.23 2.68 36.60
N SER A 70 -9.93 2.50 37.89
CA SER A 70 -8.65 2.88 38.47
C SER A 70 -7.45 2.18 37.78
N PRO A 71 -6.40 2.91 37.40
CA PRO A 71 -5.17 2.31 36.86
C PRO A 71 -4.39 1.49 37.91
N HIS A 72 -4.78 1.58 39.18
CA HIS A 72 -4.14 0.85 40.28
C HIS A 72 -4.73 -0.56 40.50
N ASN A 73 -5.82 -0.89 39.82
CA ASN A 73 -6.39 -2.24 39.84
C ASN A 73 -5.41 -3.22 39.20
N ARG A 74 -5.18 -4.37 39.85
CA ARG A 74 -4.22 -5.38 39.39
C ARG A 74 -4.81 -6.78 39.51
N THR A 75 -4.63 -7.56 38.45
CA THR A 75 -4.93 -8.99 38.46
C THR A 75 -3.64 -9.76 38.21
N THR A 76 -3.28 -10.63 39.14
CA THR A 76 -2.06 -11.42 39.10
C THR A 76 -2.39 -12.90 39.26
N LEU A 77 -1.70 -13.77 38.51
CA LEU A 77 -1.83 -15.21 38.63
C LEU A 77 -0.47 -15.76 39.08
N ALA A 78 -0.40 -16.26 40.31
CA ALA A 78 0.82 -16.81 40.90
C ALA A 78 0.50 -18.17 41.53
N ASN A 79 1.36 -19.17 41.32
CA ASN A 79 1.26 -20.51 41.94
C ASN A 79 -0.10 -21.22 41.74
N GLY A 80 -0.81 -20.95 40.64
CA GLY A 80 -2.15 -21.50 40.40
C GLY A 80 -3.25 -20.87 41.25
N GLN A 81 -3.04 -19.64 41.73
CA GLN A 81 -4.02 -18.82 42.42
C GLN A 81 -4.17 -17.47 41.70
N LEU A 82 -5.41 -17.12 41.36
CA LEU A 82 -5.76 -15.84 40.76
C LEU A 82 -6.04 -14.84 41.89
N ASP A 83 -5.24 -13.79 41.96
CA ASP A 83 -5.36 -12.71 42.94
C ASP A 83 -5.76 -11.42 42.22
N MET A 84 -6.90 -10.84 42.63
CA MET A 84 -7.45 -9.59 42.10
C MET A 84 -7.43 -8.53 43.19
N LYS A 85 -6.61 -7.49 43.00
CA LYS A 85 -6.57 -6.29 43.84
C LYS A 85 -7.37 -5.17 43.18
N ILE A 86 -8.44 -4.74 43.83
CA ILE A 86 -9.40 -3.78 43.27
C ILE A 86 -9.69 -2.69 44.30
N PHE A 87 -9.66 -1.42 43.88
CA PHE A 87 -9.89 -0.28 44.76
C PHE A 87 -11.38 -0.02 45.03
N LYS A 88 -11.69 0.35 46.27
CA LYS A 88 -13.05 0.76 46.67
C LYS A 88 -13.34 2.14 46.07
N LYS A 89 -14.61 2.39 45.72
CA LYS A 89 -15.04 3.71 45.23
C LYS A 89 -15.09 4.75 46.35
N GLU A 90 -15.49 4.32 47.54
CA GLU A 90 -15.49 5.11 48.77
C GLU A 90 -14.39 4.56 49.70
N GLN A 91 -13.41 5.41 50.01
CA GLN A 91 -12.24 5.04 50.83
C GLN A 91 -12.58 5.20 52.32
N GLY A 92 -12.06 4.30 53.16
CA GLY A 92 -12.20 4.37 54.62
C GLY A 92 -13.30 3.49 55.22
N GLU A 93 -14.19 2.90 54.40
CA GLU A 93 -15.23 1.99 54.89
C GLU A 93 -14.77 0.52 54.83
N MET A 94 -14.81 -0.18 55.97
CA MET A 94 -14.52 -1.62 56.06
C MET A 94 -15.79 -2.44 55.79
N TRP A 95 -15.68 -3.45 54.94
CA TRP A 95 -16.80 -4.30 54.56
C TRP A 95 -16.83 -5.50 55.51
N GLU A 96 -17.88 -5.62 56.32
CA GLU A 96 -18.05 -6.80 57.18
C GLU A 96 -18.17 -8.11 56.37
N ASN A 97 -18.83 -8.04 55.21
CA ASN A 97 -18.99 -9.13 54.24
C ASN A 97 -18.71 -8.61 52.83
N LEU A 98 -18.06 -9.43 51.99
CA LEU A 98 -17.75 -9.10 50.60
C LEU A 98 -19.01 -8.95 49.74
N GLU A 99 -19.99 -9.83 49.95
CA GLU A 99 -21.20 -9.89 49.15
C GLU A 99 -22.39 -9.22 49.81
N TYR A 100 -23.30 -8.71 48.98
CA TYR A 100 -24.59 -8.19 49.46
C TYR A 100 -25.50 -9.31 49.99
N GLU A 101 -26.08 -9.12 51.17
CA GLU A 101 -27.02 -10.05 51.80
C GLU A 101 -28.46 -9.56 51.58
N GLY A 102 -29.14 -10.14 50.60
CA GLY A 102 -30.53 -9.79 50.27
C GLY A 102 -31.20 -10.88 49.43
N SER A 103 -32.48 -10.69 49.11
CA SER A 103 -33.24 -11.66 48.30
C SER A 103 -32.62 -11.86 46.92
N LYS A 104 -32.82 -13.04 46.32
CA LYS A 104 -32.30 -13.37 44.97
C LYS A 104 -32.74 -12.36 43.91
N ALA A 105 -33.96 -11.84 44.02
CA ALA A 105 -34.49 -10.80 43.13
C ALA A 105 -33.77 -9.46 43.30
N ALA A 106 -33.45 -9.06 44.54
CA ALA A 106 -32.72 -7.82 44.82
C ALA A 106 -31.28 -7.88 44.28
N LYS A 107 -30.59 -9.02 44.42
CA LYS A 107 -29.25 -9.23 43.83
C LYS A 107 -29.28 -9.10 42.32
N LEU A 108 -30.25 -9.73 41.65
CA LEU A 108 -30.39 -9.68 40.20
C LEU A 108 -30.66 -8.25 39.69
N LYS A 109 -31.52 -7.50 40.38
CA LYS A 109 -31.82 -6.10 40.04
C LYS A 109 -30.55 -5.22 40.14
N ARG A 110 -29.84 -5.27 41.28
CA ARG A 110 -28.59 -4.52 41.49
C ARG A 110 -27.52 -4.86 40.44
N ARG A 111 -27.40 -6.14 40.08
CA ARG A 111 -26.48 -6.61 39.05
C ARG A 111 -26.81 -6.02 37.67
N ASN A 112 -28.06 -6.10 37.25
CA ASN A 112 -28.46 -5.59 35.94
C ASN A 112 -28.25 -4.07 35.84
N GLU A 113 -28.56 -3.33 36.89
CA GLU A 113 -28.29 -1.88 36.96
C GLU A 113 -26.78 -1.56 36.90
N SER A 114 -25.94 -2.39 37.54
CA SER A 114 -24.48 -2.28 37.50
C SER A 114 -23.91 -2.52 36.10
N ILE A 115 -24.37 -3.57 35.43
CA ILE A 115 -23.99 -3.91 34.05
C ILE A 115 -24.41 -2.79 33.09
N GLN A 116 -25.64 -2.27 33.23
CA GLN A 116 -26.14 -1.19 32.39
C GLN A 116 -25.31 0.09 32.53
N ARG A 117 -24.88 0.45 33.74
CA ARG A 117 -23.96 1.59 33.96
C ARG A 117 -22.60 1.37 33.30
N PHE A 118 -22.08 0.14 33.35
CA PHE A 118 -20.83 -0.21 32.68
C PHE A 118 -20.95 -0.08 31.14
N GLU A 119 -22.03 -0.58 30.55
CA GLU A 119 -22.28 -0.47 29.10
C GLU A 119 -22.39 1.00 28.64
N GLN A 120 -23.06 1.85 29.43
CA GLN A 120 -23.14 3.28 29.15
C GLN A 120 -21.77 3.95 29.20
N TRP A 121 -20.94 3.59 30.19
CA TRP A 121 -19.57 4.09 30.31
C TRP A 121 -18.69 3.65 29.12
N GLU A 122 -18.78 2.38 28.70
CA GLU A 122 -18.04 1.88 27.54
C GLU A 122 -18.44 2.58 26.24
N LYS A 123 -19.74 2.83 26.04
CA LYS A 123 -20.25 3.57 24.88
C LYS A 123 -19.65 4.98 24.85
N LYS A 124 -19.73 5.71 25.96
CA LYS A 124 -19.16 7.06 26.07
C LYS A 124 -17.66 7.08 25.77
N LYS A 125 -16.89 6.12 26.31
CA LYS A 125 -15.45 6.01 26.08
C LYS A 125 -15.11 5.72 24.62
N ARG A 126 -15.92 4.90 23.94
CA ARG A 126 -15.78 4.61 22.50
C ARG A 126 -16.02 5.84 21.66
N ASP A 127 -17.05 6.61 21.99
CA ASP A 127 -17.39 7.86 21.29
C ASP A 127 -16.28 8.90 21.46
N GLU A 128 -15.76 9.09 22.68
CA GLU A 128 -14.61 9.98 22.97
C GLU A 128 -13.33 9.58 22.20
N GLN A 129 -13.04 8.28 22.09
CA GLN A 129 -11.93 7.77 21.29
C GLN A 129 -12.12 8.03 19.79
N GLY A 130 -13.36 7.88 19.30
CA GLY A 130 -13.74 8.21 17.93
C GLY A 130 -13.52 9.69 17.62
N GLU A 131 -14.00 10.58 18.48
CA GLU A 131 -13.80 12.03 18.34
C GLU A 131 -12.32 12.43 18.38
N THR A 132 -11.55 11.85 19.31
CA THR A 132 -10.11 12.12 19.43
C THR A 132 -9.36 11.68 18.17
N LYS A 133 -9.73 10.53 17.60
CA LYS A 133 -9.18 10.06 16.33
C LYS A 133 -9.50 11.02 15.19
N VAL A 134 -10.75 11.47 15.06
CA VAL A 134 -11.15 12.44 14.02
C VAL A 134 -10.38 13.76 14.17
N LYS A 135 -10.19 14.25 15.40
CA LYS A 135 -9.38 15.45 15.68
C LYS A 135 -7.91 15.27 15.27
N LEU A 136 -7.32 14.11 15.58
CA LEU A 136 -5.95 13.79 15.17
C LEU A 136 -5.80 13.67 13.65
N ASP A 137 -6.74 12.99 13.00
CA ASP A 137 -6.75 12.82 11.54
C ASP A 137 -6.88 14.19 10.84
N LYS A 138 -7.74 15.07 11.35
CA LYS A 138 -7.86 16.45 10.84
C LYS A 138 -6.57 17.25 11.02
N ALA A 139 -5.96 17.21 12.21
CA ALA A 139 -4.70 17.92 12.47
C ALA A 139 -3.53 17.40 11.62
N ALA A 140 -3.52 16.10 11.31
CA ALA A 140 -2.54 15.50 10.41
C ALA A 140 -2.75 15.98 8.96
N LEU A 141 -4.00 16.05 8.50
CA LEU A 141 -4.35 16.56 7.17
C LEU A 141 -3.98 18.05 7.03
N ASP A 142 -4.27 18.88 8.04
CA ASP A 142 -3.93 20.30 8.04
C ASP A 142 -2.41 20.52 7.91
N LYS A 143 -1.60 19.78 8.67
CA LYS A 143 -0.12 19.80 8.54
C LYS A 143 0.36 19.35 7.17
N GLN A 144 -0.31 18.37 6.57
CA GLN A 144 0.05 17.91 5.22
C GLN A 144 -0.27 19.00 4.18
N MET A 145 -1.42 19.66 4.29
CA MET A 145 -1.79 20.77 3.40
C MET A 145 -0.82 21.95 3.53
N GLU A 146 -0.36 22.27 4.73
CA GLU A 146 0.65 23.31 4.96
C GLU A 146 1.99 22.98 4.26
N LEU A 147 2.45 21.72 4.37
CA LEU A 147 3.67 21.27 3.71
C LEU A 147 3.54 21.35 2.18
N GLU A 148 2.44 20.84 1.62
CA GLU A 148 2.19 20.87 0.18
C GLU A 148 2.05 22.32 -0.35
N ALA A 149 1.42 23.21 0.41
CA ALA A 149 1.30 24.62 0.04
C ALA A 149 2.67 25.32 0.02
N TRP A 150 3.52 25.04 1.01
CA TRP A 150 4.89 25.56 1.05
C TRP A 150 5.74 25.03 -0.12
N GLU A 151 5.65 23.74 -0.43
CA GLU A 151 6.35 23.13 -1.57
C GLU A 151 5.90 23.75 -2.90
N ARG A 152 4.58 23.91 -3.10
CA ARG A 152 4.03 24.57 -4.30
C ARG A 152 4.48 26.01 -4.44
N SER A 153 4.50 26.77 -3.34
CA SER A 153 4.96 28.16 -3.36
C SER A 153 6.45 28.26 -3.71
N THR A 154 7.27 27.36 -3.15
CA THR A 154 8.71 27.31 -3.42
C THR A 154 8.98 26.92 -4.88
N LEU A 155 8.25 25.94 -5.41
CA LEU A 155 8.38 25.51 -6.80
C LEU A 155 7.88 26.58 -7.78
N LYS A 156 6.82 27.32 -7.43
CA LYS A 156 6.36 28.46 -8.21
C LYS A 156 7.41 29.57 -8.25
N ALA A 157 8.01 29.92 -7.11
CA ALA A 157 9.07 30.92 -7.06
C ALA A 157 10.27 30.54 -7.95
N LYS A 158 10.71 29.27 -7.92
CA LYS A 158 11.78 28.78 -8.81
C LYS A 158 11.40 28.84 -10.29
N LYS A 159 10.17 28.47 -10.64
CA LYS A 159 9.69 28.57 -12.02
C LYS A 159 9.62 30.01 -12.51
N ASP A 160 9.19 30.93 -11.65
CA ASP A 160 9.12 32.35 -11.99
C ASP A 160 10.54 32.94 -12.14
N GLU A 161 11.51 32.48 -11.34
CA GLU A 161 12.93 32.84 -11.46
C GLU A 161 13.57 32.30 -12.76
N GLU A 162 13.37 31.02 -13.09
CA GLU A 162 13.82 30.42 -14.35
C GLU A 162 13.17 31.11 -15.56
N LYS A 163 11.86 31.38 -15.49
CA LYS A 163 11.13 32.09 -16.53
C LYS A 163 11.71 33.48 -16.76
N LYS A 164 12.01 34.22 -15.69
CA LYS A 164 12.60 35.55 -15.79
C LYS A 164 14.00 35.51 -16.40
N TYR A 165 14.83 34.55 -15.99
CA TYR A 165 16.15 34.35 -16.57
C TYR A 165 16.10 34.08 -18.09
N VAL A 166 15.16 33.22 -18.53
CA VAL A 166 14.96 32.93 -19.96
C VAL A 166 14.40 34.14 -20.70
N GLU A 167 13.47 34.88 -20.10
CA GLU A 167 12.94 36.13 -20.67
C GLU A 167 14.06 37.18 -20.85
N ASP A 168 14.91 37.38 -19.84
CA ASP A 168 16.03 38.32 -19.90
C ASP A 168 17.04 37.92 -21.01
N GLN A 169 17.36 36.62 -21.14
CA GLN A 169 18.21 36.13 -22.25
C GLN A 169 17.56 36.36 -23.63
N LEU A 170 16.24 36.16 -23.76
CA LEU A 170 15.53 36.40 -25.01
C LEU A 170 15.58 37.89 -25.40
N TYR A 171 15.45 38.80 -24.44
CA TYR A 171 15.58 40.23 -24.69
C TYR A 171 17.01 40.62 -25.11
N ASP A 172 18.04 40.08 -24.45
CA ASP A 172 19.44 40.29 -24.83
C ASP A 172 19.73 39.83 -26.28
N ASP A 173 19.18 38.68 -26.69
CA ASP A 173 19.38 38.15 -28.02
C ASP A 173 18.59 38.93 -29.08
N LEU A 174 17.40 39.42 -28.75
CA LEU A 174 16.63 40.34 -29.60
C LEU A 174 17.40 41.64 -29.85
N GLU A 175 18.00 42.24 -28.82
CA GLU A 175 18.80 43.47 -28.96
C GLU A 175 20.01 43.26 -29.88
N LYS A 176 20.73 42.13 -29.73
CA LYS A 176 21.84 41.77 -30.64
C LYS A 176 21.37 41.61 -32.08
N MET A 177 20.22 40.96 -32.29
CA MET A 177 19.65 40.76 -33.63
C MET A 177 19.19 42.07 -34.28
N GLU A 178 18.64 43.00 -33.51
CA GLU A 178 18.32 44.35 -33.97
C GLU A 178 19.59 45.10 -34.38
N GLY A 179 20.66 45.04 -33.58
CA GLY A 179 21.96 45.61 -33.93
C GLY A 179 22.55 45.05 -35.23
N LEU A 180 22.42 43.74 -35.47
CA LEU A 180 22.85 43.11 -36.73
C LEU A 180 22.00 43.58 -37.92
N ASN A 181 20.69 43.75 -37.73
CA ASN A 181 19.79 44.29 -38.76
C ASN A 181 20.13 45.75 -39.11
N GLU A 182 20.56 46.55 -38.13
CA GLU A 182 21.05 47.90 -38.39
C GLU A 182 22.38 47.91 -39.17
N LYS A 183 23.33 47.02 -38.85
CA LYS A 183 24.56 46.84 -39.63
C LYS A 183 24.26 46.50 -41.10
N LEU A 184 23.28 45.63 -41.37
CA LEU A 184 22.84 45.33 -42.74
C LEU A 184 22.30 46.58 -43.46
N LYS A 185 21.50 47.41 -42.78
CA LYS A 185 20.98 48.67 -43.33
C LYS A 185 22.09 49.70 -43.61
N GLN A 186 23.20 49.64 -42.88
CA GLN A 186 24.36 50.52 -43.06
C GLN A 186 25.33 50.06 -44.17
N GLY A 187 25.03 48.96 -44.88
CA GLY A 187 25.79 48.51 -46.06
C GLY A 187 26.97 47.58 -45.77
N TYR A 188 27.00 46.94 -44.59
CA TYR A 188 27.99 45.91 -44.25
C TYR A 188 27.79 44.60 -45.04
N ASP A 189 28.84 43.80 -45.21
CA ASP A 189 28.80 42.55 -46.02
C ASP A 189 27.77 41.55 -45.46
N PRO A 190 26.73 41.19 -46.23
CA PRO A 190 25.68 40.27 -45.79
C PRO A 190 26.19 38.91 -45.32
N LYS A 191 27.31 38.41 -45.88
CA LYS A 191 27.86 37.09 -45.51
C LYS A 191 28.51 37.11 -44.13
N GLU A 192 29.04 38.25 -43.70
CA GLU A 192 29.66 38.40 -42.40
C GLU A 192 28.60 38.55 -41.30
N VAL A 193 27.57 39.36 -41.55
CA VAL A 193 26.42 39.50 -40.65
C VAL A 193 25.67 38.17 -40.47
N GLN A 194 25.54 37.38 -41.54
CA GLN A 194 24.88 36.07 -41.47
C GLN A 194 25.67 35.04 -40.64
N ARG A 195 27.01 35.13 -40.60
CA ARG A 195 27.84 34.31 -39.70
C ARG A 195 27.73 34.74 -38.24
N GLU A 196 27.66 36.05 -37.97
CA GLU A 196 27.42 36.57 -36.61
C GLU A 196 26.05 36.14 -36.09
N ALA A 197 25.00 36.19 -36.92
CA ALA A 197 23.66 35.72 -36.56
C ALA A 197 23.61 34.21 -36.29
N GLN A 198 24.34 33.39 -37.08
CA GLN A 198 24.46 31.96 -36.83
C GLN A 198 25.13 31.65 -35.48
N LYS A 199 26.20 32.37 -35.12
CA LYS A 199 26.86 32.20 -33.81
C LYS A 199 25.94 32.52 -32.63
N ILE A 200 25.15 33.60 -32.72
CA ILE A 200 24.17 33.95 -31.67
C ILE A 200 23.14 32.84 -31.53
N SER A 201 22.66 32.26 -32.64
CA SER A 201 21.71 31.14 -32.60
C SER A 201 22.30 29.86 -32.00
N GLU A 202 23.57 29.55 -32.27
CA GLU A 202 24.26 28.37 -31.75
C GLU A 202 24.55 28.51 -30.23
N GLU A 203 24.94 29.70 -29.78
CA GLU A 203 25.16 30.00 -28.35
C GLU A 203 23.85 29.96 -27.54
N SER A 204 22.72 30.32 -28.15
CA SER A 204 21.39 30.28 -27.52
C SER A 204 20.91 28.84 -27.31
N VAL A 205 21.16 27.94 -28.27
CA VAL A 205 20.76 26.53 -28.22
C VAL A 205 21.54 25.76 -27.13
N HIS A 206 22.82 26.08 -26.91
CA HIS A 206 23.64 25.43 -25.89
C HIS A 206 23.31 25.83 -24.44
N LYS A 207 22.61 26.95 -24.23
CA LYS A 207 22.22 27.42 -22.88
C LYS A 207 20.82 26.94 -22.44
N LEU A 208 20.01 26.42 -23.36
CA LEU A 208 18.62 26.01 -23.13
C LEU A 208 18.43 24.53 -22.76
N ASP A 209 19.51 23.79 -22.47
CA ASP A 209 19.44 22.37 -22.15
C ASP A 209 19.65 22.06 -20.66
N PRO A 210 18.58 22.08 -19.83
CA PRO A 210 18.64 21.64 -18.43
C PRO A 210 18.28 20.15 -18.30
N SER A 211 18.56 19.30 -19.29
CA SER A 211 18.38 17.86 -19.13
C SER A 211 19.55 17.24 -18.35
N ASN A 212 19.68 17.55 -17.05
CA ASN A 212 20.42 16.65 -16.16
C ASN A 212 20.16 16.72 -14.64
N SER A 213 19.21 17.53 -14.12
CA SER A 213 19.07 17.56 -12.66
C SER A 213 17.70 17.97 -12.08
N THR A 214 16.56 17.43 -12.53
CA THR A 214 15.34 17.43 -11.68
C THR A 214 14.21 16.53 -12.23
N GLN A 215 14.38 15.21 -12.13
CA GLN A 215 13.24 14.28 -12.13
C GLN A 215 13.40 13.26 -11.01
N LYS A 216 13.28 13.74 -9.77
CA LYS A 216 12.90 12.89 -8.64
C LYS A 216 11.83 13.61 -7.83
N ASN A 217 10.77 12.87 -7.56
CA ASN A 217 9.74 13.10 -6.54
C ASN A 217 8.61 14.05 -6.89
N ILE A 218 7.64 13.57 -7.69
CA ILE A 218 6.22 13.75 -7.38
C ILE A 218 5.49 12.48 -7.81
N THR A 219 5.03 11.68 -6.85
CA THR A 219 3.77 10.90 -6.94
C THR A 219 3.51 10.23 -5.59
N ARG A 220 2.51 10.72 -4.87
CA ARG A 220 1.75 9.93 -3.90
C ARG A 220 0.29 10.36 -3.93
N ALA A 221 -0.56 9.35 -3.75
CA ALA A 221 -1.99 9.36 -3.46
C ALA A 221 -2.97 9.49 -4.65
N SER A 222 -3.47 8.35 -5.11
CA SER A 222 -4.90 8.01 -4.98
C SER A 222 -5.11 6.52 -5.25
N ASP A 223 -5.19 5.74 -4.17
CA ASP A 223 -5.76 4.40 -4.18
C ASP A 223 -7.28 4.52 -4.03
N SER A 224 -8.04 3.89 -4.92
CA SER A 224 -9.35 3.35 -4.55
C SER A 224 -9.66 2.06 -5.33
N ARG A 225 -10.24 1.10 -4.59
CA ARG A 225 -10.44 -0.32 -4.87
C ARG A 225 -11.26 -0.65 -6.12
N SER A 226 -10.97 -1.81 -6.70
CA SER A 226 -12.02 -2.77 -7.10
C SER A 226 -11.53 -4.21 -6.93
N LYS A 227 -12.41 -5.07 -6.40
CA LYS A 227 -12.26 -6.52 -6.26
C LYS A 227 -12.97 -7.18 -7.45
N TYR A 228 -12.38 -8.16 -8.12
CA TYR A 228 -13.09 -9.30 -8.69
C TYR A 228 -12.16 -10.53 -8.75
N ASN A 229 -12.71 -11.67 -8.32
CA ASN A 229 -12.23 -13.02 -8.60
C ASN A 229 -12.76 -13.44 -9.98
N ASP A 230 -11.97 -14.15 -10.79
CA ASP A 230 -12.32 -15.48 -11.34
C ASP A 230 -11.18 -16.09 -12.18
N PRO A 231 -11.23 -17.38 -12.60
CA PRO A 231 -10.09 -18.29 -12.49
C PRO A 231 -9.74 -18.93 -13.86
N SER A 232 -8.53 -18.72 -14.37
CA SER A 232 -8.07 -19.51 -15.51
C SER A 232 -6.69 -20.05 -15.25
N LYS A 233 -6.65 -21.34 -14.91
CA LYS A 233 -5.46 -22.17 -14.89
C LYS A 233 -4.77 -22.10 -16.25
N ASN A 234 -3.64 -21.42 -16.30
CA ASN A 234 -2.66 -21.49 -17.38
C ASN A 234 -1.29 -21.63 -16.73
N ILE A 235 -0.75 -22.86 -16.66
CA ILE A 235 0.67 -23.29 -16.53
C ILE A 235 1.58 -22.57 -15.50
N PHE A 236 1.07 -21.61 -14.77
CA PHE A 236 1.71 -20.78 -13.73
C PHE A 236 0.97 -21.06 -12.43
N ASP A 237 1.25 -22.22 -11.83
CA ASP A 237 0.72 -22.61 -10.53
C ASP A 237 1.65 -22.13 -9.40
N ASP A 238 1.05 -21.84 -8.24
CA ASP A 238 1.62 -21.22 -7.05
C ASP A 238 2.58 -22.14 -6.24
N SER A 239 3.26 -23.09 -6.88
CA SER A 239 4.02 -24.14 -6.21
C SER A 239 5.53 -24.15 -6.51
N ASP A 240 6.19 -23.01 -6.60
CA ASP A 240 7.65 -22.95 -6.59
C ASP A 240 8.17 -22.46 -5.23
N CYS A 241 7.82 -23.19 -4.18
CA CYS A 241 8.64 -23.23 -2.97
C CYS A 241 9.90 -24.03 -3.29
N VAL A 242 10.94 -23.36 -3.78
CA VAL A 242 12.28 -23.96 -3.85
C VAL A 242 12.84 -23.99 -2.44
N GLU A 243 12.71 -25.13 -1.77
CA GLU A 243 13.64 -25.46 -0.68
C GLU A 243 15.03 -25.64 -1.29
N MET A 244 15.99 -24.91 -0.75
CA MET A 244 17.41 -25.07 -1.08
C MET A 244 17.89 -26.45 -0.60
N PRO A 245 18.81 -27.12 -1.33
CA PRO A 245 19.54 -28.24 -0.77
C PRO A 245 20.26 -27.78 0.50
N LYS A 246 20.02 -28.48 1.62
CA LYS A 246 20.78 -28.27 2.85
C LYS A 246 22.25 -28.60 2.58
N VAL A 247 23.12 -27.70 3.01
CA VAL A 247 24.56 -27.93 3.10
C VAL A 247 24.77 -29.15 4.00
N VAL A 248 25.38 -30.19 3.44
CA VAL A 248 25.76 -31.42 4.15
C VAL A 248 27.00 -31.10 4.98
N GLU A 249 26.89 -31.23 6.30
CA GLU A 249 28.03 -31.48 7.19
C GLU A 249 27.93 -32.93 7.69
N ASP A 250 28.93 -33.72 7.32
CA ASP A 250 29.16 -35.09 7.76
C ASP A 250 29.58 -35.14 9.25
N ASN A 251 28.93 -35.99 10.05
CA ASN A 251 29.52 -37.23 10.59
C ASN A 251 28.77 -37.85 11.81
N SER A 252 28.81 -39.19 11.82
CA SER A 252 28.76 -40.14 12.95
C SER A 252 27.41 -40.70 13.46
N GLU A 253 27.09 -41.87 12.89
CA GLU A 253 26.92 -43.19 13.55
C GLU A 253 26.00 -43.43 14.78
N HIS A 254 25.12 -44.41 14.57
CA HIS A 254 24.79 -45.59 15.39
C HIS A 254 23.36 -45.77 16.00
N ILE A 255 22.70 -46.82 15.47
CA ILE A 255 21.83 -47.85 16.07
C ILE A 255 20.31 -47.61 16.26
N LYS A 256 19.55 -48.24 15.35
CA LYS A 256 18.35 -49.13 15.48
C LYS A 256 17.47 -49.01 16.74
N SER A 257 16.15 -48.87 16.56
CA SER A 257 15.18 -50.01 16.60
C SER A 257 13.70 -49.58 16.75
N LEU A 258 12.81 -50.37 16.11
CA LEU A 258 11.43 -50.76 16.49
C LEU A 258 10.32 -49.68 16.50
N THR A 259 9.46 -49.62 15.47
CA THR A 259 8.13 -50.30 15.30
C THR A 259 7.01 -49.81 16.23
N GLY A 260 5.89 -49.35 15.64
CA GLY A 260 4.59 -49.32 16.31
C GLY A 260 3.55 -48.34 15.74
N GLU A 261 2.62 -48.88 14.93
CA GLU A 261 1.17 -48.60 14.92
C GLU A 261 0.58 -47.31 14.23
N ILE A 262 0.14 -47.48 12.95
CA ILE A 262 -1.22 -47.38 12.31
C ILE A 262 -2.30 -46.56 13.14
N PRO A 263 -3.31 -45.79 12.59
CA PRO A 263 -3.93 -45.93 11.26
C PRO A 263 -4.57 -44.72 10.53
N GLU A 264 -4.98 -45.01 9.29
CA GLU A 264 -6.06 -44.38 8.52
C GLU A 264 -7.40 -44.40 9.29
N ASP A 265 -8.23 -43.37 9.12
CA ASP A 265 -9.58 -43.55 8.55
C ASP A 265 -10.33 -42.22 8.38
N GLU A 266 -10.94 -42.10 7.20
CA GLU A 266 -12.04 -41.22 6.89
C GLU A 266 -13.22 -41.45 7.86
N ARG A 267 -13.88 -40.37 8.29
CA ARG A 267 -15.35 -40.32 8.44
C ARG A 267 -15.85 -38.89 8.73
N ILE A 268 -16.63 -38.41 7.76
CA ILE A 268 -17.89 -37.67 7.95
C ILE A 268 -17.76 -36.30 8.66
N LEU A 269 -17.62 -35.24 7.85
CA LEU A 269 -18.03 -33.89 8.22
C LEU A 269 -19.44 -33.63 7.67
N LYS A 270 -20.44 -33.77 8.54
CA LYS A 270 -21.78 -33.23 8.38
C LYS A 270 -22.06 -32.26 9.53
N GLU A 271 -22.72 -31.16 9.16
CA GLU A 271 -23.47 -30.22 9.99
C GLU A 271 -22.65 -29.26 10.87
N PHE A 272 -22.64 -27.98 10.47
CA PHE A 272 -23.50 -26.94 11.05
C PHE A 272 -23.09 -25.58 10.46
N ASN A 273 -23.95 -24.98 9.65
CA ASN A 273 -24.10 -23.52 9.50
C ASN A 273 -25.29 -23.22 8.57
N GLN A 274 -26.47 -23.18 9.18
CA GLN A 274 -27.60 -22.37 8.74
C GLN A 274 -28.04 -21.52 9.93
N GLU A 275 -28.70 -20.41 9.62
CA GLU A 275 -29.28 -19.41 10.52
C GLU A 275 -28.29 -18.36 11.06
N GLU A 276 -28.50 -17.07 10.93
CA GLU A 276 -29.68 -16.34 10.48
C GLU A 276 -29.29 -14.86 10.25
N SER A 277 -30.00 -14.24 9.32
CA SER A 277 -30.03 -12.80 9.11
C SER A 277 -30.61 -12.10 10.34
N LYS A 278 -29.93 -11.06 10.84
CA LYS A 278 -30.54 -10.09 11.76
C LYS A 278 -30.80 -8.76 11.07
N CYS A 279 -32.06 -8.41 11.15
CA CYS A 279 -32.71 -7.18 10.69
C CYS A 279 -32.42 -5.98 11.62
N SER A 280 -32.51 -4.79 11.04
CA SER A 280 -33.08 -3.51 11.55
C SER A 280 -32.67 -2.92 12.91
N TYR A 281 -32.31 -1.63 12.92
CA TYR A 281 -33.04 -0.49 13.56
C TYR A 281 -32.30 0.82 13.18
N VAL A 282 -32.93 1.99 12.93
CA VAL A 282 -33.72 2.84 13.85
C VAL A 282 -34.67 3.78 13.05
N ASP A 283 -35.99 3.62 13.21
CA ASP A 283 -37.00 4.54 13.85
C ASP A 283 -36.80 6.08 13.80
N THR A 284 -37.80 6.98 13.77
CA THR A 284 -39.28 7.04 13.64
C THR A 284 -39.61 8.55 13.43
N ILE A 285 -40.78 9.00 12.96
CA ILE A 285 -41.97 9.34 13.78
C ILE A 285 -43.17 9.61 12.84
N GLN A 286 -44.32 9.00 13.17
CA GLN A 286 -45.69 9.33 12.70
C GLN A 286 -46.42 10.23 13.70
N PRO A 287 -47.57 10.84 13.34
CA PRO A 287 -48.90 10.28 13.70
C PRO A 287 -49.95 10.48 12.56
N SER A 288 -51.14 9.86 12.48
CA SER A 288 -51.90 8.91 13.31
C SER A 288 -53.17 8.44 12.56
N GLU A 289 -53.51 7.15 12.73
CA GLU A 289 -54.83 6.55 13.05
C GLU A 289 -56.09 6.74 12.17
N ALA A 290 -56.65 5.60 11.71
CA ALA A 290 -58.03 5.10 11.97
C ALA A 290 -58.28 3.87 11.06
N VAL A 291 -58.17 2.62 11.55
CA VAL A 291 -59.26 1.72 12.03
C VAL A 291 -60.41 1.55 11.02
N GLU A 292 -60.44 0.40 10.33
CA GLU A 292 -61.60 -0.15 9.65
C GLU A 292 -62.19 -1.30 10.50
N GLU A 293 -63.48 -1.19 10.82
CA GLU A 293 -64.31 -2.25 11.39
C GLU A 293 -65.49 -2.53 10.45
N ILE A 294 -65.83 -3.81 10.31
CA ILE A 294 -66.82 -4.38 9.38
C ILE A 294 -68.25 -4.22 9.95
N ILE A 295 -69.20 -3.66 9.19
CA ILE A 295 -70.66 -3.80 9.43
C ILE A 295 -71.43 -3.90 8.08
N GLU A 296 -72.49 -4.71 8.11
CA GLU A 296 -73.34 -5.36 7.09
C GLU A 296 -74.10 -4.49 6.04
N GLU A 297 -74.53 -5.16 4.95
CA GLU A 297 -75.41 -4.69 3.86
C GLU A 297 -76.90 -4.51 4.24
N VAL A 298 -77.56 -3.44 3.75
CA VAL A 298 -79.03 -3.32 3.52
C VAL A 298 -79.31 -2.34 2.34
N PRO A 299 -80.36 -2.51 1.49
CA PRO A 299 -80.40 -1.99 0.10
C PRO A 299 -81.29 -0.75 -0.20
N GLY A 300 -80.94 -0.01 -1.29
CA GLY A 300 -81.77 0.81 -2.22
C GLY A 300 -82.47 2.09 -1.70
N PRO A 301 -82.53 3.23 -2.45
CA PRO A 301 -83.36 3.38 -3.67
C PRO A 301 -82.75 4.30 -4.79
N PRO A 302 -83.41 4.50 -5.96
CA PRO A 302 -82.74 4.81 -7.24
C PRO A 302 -82.74 6.28 -7.75
N VAL A 303 -81.66 6.59 -8.50
CA VAL A 303 -81.52 7.37 -9.77
C VAL A 303 -82.10 8.80 -9.90
N LYS A 304 -81.25 9.74 -10.38
CA LYS A 304 -81.51 10.60 -11.56
C LYS A 304 -80.21 10.90 -12.33
N PRO A 305 -80.14 10.75 -13.67
CA PRO A 305 -78.98 11.13 -14.48
C PRO A 305 -79.06 12.60 -14.92
N VAL A 306 -77.92 13.30 -14.94
CA VAL A 306 -77.80 14.67 -15.47
C VAL A 306 -76.85 14.66 -16.67
N GLU A 307 -77.37 15.06 -17.83
CA GLU A 307 -76.62 15.17 -19.10
C GLU A 307 -75.71 16.41 -19.12
N LEU A 308 -74.51 16.25 -19.68
CA LEU A 308 -73.51 17.32 -19.85
C LEU A 308 -73.77 18.10 -21.16
N PRO A 309 -73.55 19.43 -21.19
CA PRO A 309 -73.78 20.26 -22.38
C PRO A 309 -72.65 20.15 -23.44
N GLU A 310 -73.01 20.37 -24.71
CA GLU A 310 -72.13 20.20 -25.88
C GLU A 310 -71.02 21.27 -26.03
N VAL A 311 -69.91 20.84 -26.66
CA VAL A 311 -68.66 21.57 -26.88
C VAL A 311 -68.76 22.57 -28.04
N ARG A 312 -68.32 23.82 -27.86
CA ARG A 312 -68.23 24.81 -28.96
C ARG A 312 -67.07 24.49 -29.90
N GLN A 313 -67.32 24.53 -31.21
CA GLN A 313 -66.30 24.40 -32.26
C GLN A 313 -65.56 25.72 -32.51
N GLY A 314 -64.24 25.64 -32.73
CA GLY A 314 -63.35 26.77 -33.02
C GLY A 314 -63.21 27.08 -34.51
N GLY A 315 -63.04 28.35 -34.85
CA GLY A 315 -62.65 28.80 -36.19
C GLY A 315 -61.22 29.36 -36.20
N SER A 316 -60.40 29.00 -37.19
CA SER A 316 -59.07 29.58 -37.42
C SER A 316 -59.07 30.43 -38.69
N LYS A 317 -58.47 31.63 -38.61
CA LYS A 317 -58.12 32.45 -39.78
C LYS A 317 -56.64 32.29 -40.09
N LYS A 318 -56.32 32.03 -41.35
CA LYS A 318 -54.95 31.93 -41.86
C LYS A 318 -54.42 33.34 -42.16
N ILE A 319 -53.25 33.67 -41.63
CA ILE A 319 -52.46 34.85 -42.02
C ILE A 319 -51.21 34.32 -42.73
N GLU A 320 -50.93 34.82 -43.93
CA GLU A 320 -49.71 34.50 -44.67
C GLU A 320 -48.86 35.77 -44.78
N PHE A 321 -47.56 35.64 -44.46
CA PHE A 321 -46.57 36.70 -44.57
C PHE A 321 -45.59 36.39 -45.71
N SER A 322 -45.18 37.41 -46.44
CA SER A 322 -44.24 37.32 -47.57
C SER A 322 -42.78 37.19 -47.12
N GLU A 323 -42.03 36.36 -47.84
CA GLU A 323 -40.63 36.03 -47.52
C GLU A 323 -39.64 37.15 -47.89
N LYS A 324 -38.65 37.38 -47.01
CA LYS A 324 -37.51 38.27 -47.27
C LYS A 324 -36.26 37.45 -47.58
N VAL A 325 -35.53 37.82 -48.62
CA VAL A 325 -34.23 37.23 -49.00
C VAL A 325 -33.09 38.18 -48.59
N TYR A 326 -32.09 37.65 -47.88
CA TYR A 326 -30.88 38.38 -47.47
C TYR A 326 -29.62 37.72 -48.07
N PRO A 327 -28.91 38.36 -49.03
CA PRO A 327 -27.88 37.67 -49.82
C PRO A 327 -26.53 37.39 -49.14
N ASN A 328 -26.24 37.92 -47.94
CA ASN A 328 -24.90 37.84 -47.33
C ASN A 328 -24.95 37.53 -45.82
N MET A 329 -25.27 36.28 -45.45
CA MET A 329 -25.15 35.77 -44.08
C MET A 329 -24.01 34.74 -43.94
N PRO A 330 -23.32 34.65 -42.79
CA PRO A 330 -22.23 33.70 -42.54
C PRO A 330 -22.66 32.23 -42.67
N ALA A 331 -21.72 31.35 -43.05
CA ALA A 331 -21.97 29.94 -43.42
C ALA A 331 -22.74 29.09 -42.38
N ARG A 332 -22.79 29.50 -41.10
CA ARG A 332 -23.54 28.84 -40.03
C ARG A 332 -25.07 28.83 -40.25
N GLU A 333 -25.57 29.75 -41.08
CA GLU A 333 -27.01 29.86 -41.40
C GLU A 333 -27.31 29.45 -42.85
N SER A 334 -26.31 28.94 -43.59
CA SER A 334 -26.55 28.33 -44.89
C SER A 334 -26.99 26.87 -44.69
N HIS A 335 -28.24 26.55 -45.03
CA HIS A 335 -28.72 25.17 -45.12
C HIS A 335 -28.07 24.43 -46.32
N LYS A 336 -26.74 24.37 -46.40
CA LYS A 336 -26.09 23.31 -47.16
C LYS A 336 -26.22 22.05 -46.34
N LYS A 337 -27.09 21.15 -46.80
CA LYS A 337 -27.31 19.83 -46.22
C LYS A 337 -25.97 19.10 -46.20
N GLU A 338 -25.41 18.92 -45.00
CA GLU A 338 -24.30 17.99 -44.81
C GLU A 338 -24.73 16.60 -45.30
N PRO A 339 -23.81 15.81 -45.90
CA PRO A 339 -24.13 14.46 -46.32
C PRO A 339 -24.71 13.66 -45.13
N PRO A 340 -25.77 12.87 -45.33
CA PRO A 340 -26.47 12.24 -44.22
C PRO A 340 -25.53 11.29 -43.47
N LEU A 341 -25.35 11.55 -42.18
CA LEU A 341 -24.71 10.62 -41.25
C LEU A 341 -25.60 9.37 -41.06
N PRO A 342 -25.02 8.21 -40.71
CA PRO A 342 -25.72 6.93 -40.68
C PRO A 342 -26.88 6.94 -39.69
N LYS A 343 -27.91 6.16 -40.03
CA LYS A 343 -29.26 6.11 -39.46
C LYS A 343 -29.27 5.86 -37.93
N SER A 344 -29.20 6.90 -37.10
CA SER A 344 -29.68 6.80 -35.71
C SER A 344 -31.19 6.95 -35.67
N LYS A 345 -31.85 6.21 -34.78
CA LYS A 345 -33.31 6.26 -34.62
C LYS A 345 -33.67 7.56 -33.90
N LYS A 346 -34.25 8.56 -34.59
CA LYS A 346 -34.73 9.79 -33.94
C LYS A 346 -35.72 9.42 -32.83
N LEU A 347 -35.35 9.70 -31.58
CA LEU A 347 -36.23 9.53 -30.41
C LEU A 347 -37.50 10.38 -30.58
N LYS A 348 -38.68 9.76 -30.44
CA LYS A 348 -39.95 10.48 -30.37
C LYS A 348 -40.10 11.06 -28.95
N GLN A 349 -40.42 12.35 -28.85
CA GLN A 349 -40.68 13.03 -27.58
C GLN A 349 -41.95 12.48 -26.93
N ASN A 350 -41.84 11.92 -25.72
CA ASN A 350 -43.00 11.66 -24.85
C ASN A 350 -43.22 12.86 -23.92
N LYS A 351 -44.48 13.23 -23.69
CA LYS A 351 -44.89 14.48 -23.03
C LYS A 351 -44.75 14.49 -21.50
N ASP A 352 -44.27 13.42 -20.87
CA ASP A 352 -44.38 13.23 -19.42
C ASP A 352 -43.06 13.42 -18.63
N ASP A 353 -41.96 13.82 -19.26
CA ASP A 353 -40.66 14.02 -18.60
C ASP A 353 -40.46 15.46 -18.05
N LYS A 354 -41.29 15.91 -17.09
CA LYS A 354 -41.18 17.26 -16.50
C LYS A 354 -40.39 17.37 -15.18
N ASP A 355 -40.00 16.27 -14.53
CA ASP A 355 -39.60 16.32 -13.11
C ASP A 355 -38.16 15.92 -12.75
N MET A 356 -37.22 15.88 -13.70
CA MET A 356 -35.79 15.85 -13.37
C MET A 356 -35.01 16.74 -14.33
N ASN A 357 -34.10 17.54 -13.80
CA ASN A 357 -33.25 18.50 -14.52
C ASN A 357 -32.18 17.77 -15.38
N PHE A 358 -32.59 16.84 -16.25
CA PHE A 358 -31.77 16.31 -17.33
C PHE A 358 -31.86 17.28 -18.50
N SER A 359 -30.74 17.89 -18.88
CA SER A 359 -30.67 18.68 -20.11
C SER A 359 -31.14 17.79 -21.27
N ILE A 360 -31.98 18.32 -22.17
CA ILE A 360 -32.46 17.63 -23.39
C ILE A 360 -31.29 17.01 -24.18
N GLU A 361 -30.12 17.61 -24.03
CA GLU A 361 -28.81 17.20 -24.54
C GLU A 361 -28.35 15.80 -24.06
N ASP A 362 -28.62 15.41 -22.80
CA ASP A 362 -28.18 14.12 -22.23
C ASP A 362 -29.02 12.92 -22.72
N LYS A 363 -30.06 13.15 -23.53
CA LYS A 363 -30.86 12.09 -24.17
C LYS A 363 -30.47 11.80 -25.62
N ASP A 364 -29.86 12.76 -26.33
CA ASP A 364 -29.46 12.58 -27.73
C ASP A 364 -28.14 11.77 -27.83
N PRO A 365 -28.15 10.58 -28.44
CA PRO A 365 -26.94 9.78 -28.65
C PRO A 365 -25.84 10.52 -29.42
N VAL A 366 -26.20 11.38 -30.38
CA VAL A 366 -25.24 12.12 -31.21
C VAL A 366 -24.54 13.18 -30.37
N TRP A 367 -25.30 13.94 -29.57
CA TRP A 367 -24.72 14.94 -28.66
C TRP A 367 -23.81 14.29 -27.61
N LEU A 368 -24.23 13.16 -27.03
CA LEU A 368 -23.41 12.40 -26.08
C LEU A 368 -22.11 11.88 -26.72
N LYS A 369 -22.16 11.50 -27.99
CA LYS A 369 -20.98 11.11 -28.77
C LYS A 369 -20.02 12.29 -28.97
N ASP A 370 -20.53 13.46 -29.35
CA ASP A 370 -19.68 14.66 -29.52
C ASP A 370 -19.12 15.17 -28.18
N LYS A 371 -19.89 15.06 -27.10
CA LYS A 371 -19.43 15.30 -25.73
C LYS A 371 -18.27 14.35 -25.37
N GLY A 372 -18.40 13.07 -25.71
CA GLY A 372 -17.35 12.08 -25.57
C GLY A 372 -16.10 12.42 -26.37
N ASP A 373 -16.27 12.83 -27.64
CA ASP A 373 -15.17 13.25 -28.52
C ASP A 373 -14.43 14.46 -27.94
N HIS A 374 -15.15 15.41 -27.34
CA HIS A 374 -14.57 16.57 -26.67
C HIS A 374 -13.73 16.17 -25.45
N PHE A 375 -14.24 15.26 -24.60
CA PHE A 375 -13.45 14.73 -23.48
C PHE A 375 -12.23 13.94 -23.94
N PHE A 376 -12.38 13.13 -24.99
CA PHE A 376 -11.29 12.35 -25.57
C PHE A 376 -10.16 13.25 -26.10
N LYS A 377 -10.50 14.35 -26.79
CA LYS A 377 -9.54 15.36 -27.25
C LYS A 377 -8.80 16.06 -26.11
N ARG A 378 -9.44 16.18 -24.93
CA ARG A 378 -8.83 16.73 -23.71
C ARG A 378 -8.04 15.69 -22.92
N HIS A 379 -7.86 14.48 -23.44
CA HIS A 379 -7.25 13.34 -22.76
C HIS A 379 -7.99 12.90 -21.48
N ASP A 380 -9.24 13.32 -21.29
CA ASP A 380 -10.10 12.84 -20.21
C ASP A 380 -10.84 11.57 -20.66
N TYR A 381 -10.12 10.46 -20.68
CA TYR A 381 -10.63 9.19 -21.19
C TYR A 381 -11.74 8.59 -20.31
N ASN A 382 -11.70 8.81 -18.99
CA ASN A 382 -12.74 8.34 -18.09
C ASN A 382 -14.09 9.02 -18.37
N SER A 383 -14.09 10.36 -18.51
CA SER A 383 -15.31 11.10 -18.87
C SER A 383 -15.79 10.76 -20.27
N ALA A 384 -14.86 10.56 -21.23
CA ALA A 384 -15.20 10.13 -22.59
C ALA A 384 -15.89 8.75 -22.59
N MET A 385 -15.33 7.77 -21.87
CA MET A 385 -15.90 6.43 -21.73
C MET A 385 -17.31 6.46 -21.13
N ASN A 386 -17.54 7.31 -20.13
CA ASN A 386 -18.87 7.50 -19.53
C ASN A 386 -19.87 8.11 -20.52
N ALA A 387 -19.46 9.10 -21.31
CA ALA A 387 -20.31 9.74 -22.32
C ALA A 387 -20.70 8.76 -23.44
N TYR A 388 -19.75 8.00 -23.98
CA TYR A 388 -20.05 6.98 -24.99
C TYR A 388 -20.91 5.86 -24.44
N THR A 389 -20.67 5.42 -23.20
CA THR A 389 -21.50 4.39 -22.56
C THR A 389 -22.94 4.85 -22.39
N LYS A 390 -23.17 6.13 -22.05
CA LYS A 390 -24.52 6.70 -22.04
C LYS A 390 -25.13 6.77 -23.44
N SER A 391 -24.34 7.13 -24.46
CA SER A 391 -24.83 7.16 -25.84
C SER A 391 -25.31 5.78 -26.31
N ILE A 392 -24.52 4.73 -26.05
CA ILE A 392 -24.86 3.33 -26.37
C ILE A 392 -26.11 2.87 -25.61
N LYS A 393 -26.30 3.30 -24.36
CA LYS A 393 -27.52 3.00 -23.60
C LYS A 393 -28.76 3.60 -24.23
N ASN A 394 -28.64 4.79 -24.82
CA ASN A 394 -29.76 5.49 -25.46
C ASN A 394 -30.03 4.96 -26.88
N ASP A 395 -28.98 4.61 -27.63
CA ASP A 395 -29.07 3.97 -28.95
C ASP A 395 -28.06 2.81 -29.06
N PRO A 396 -28.51 1.56 -28.81
CA PRO A 396 -27.67 0.37 -28.90
C PRO A 396 -27.16 0.05 -30.30
N ASP A 397 -27.72 0.64 -31.35
CA ASP A 397 -27.32 0.36 -32.74
C ASP A 397 -26.32 1.41 -33.27
N PHE A 398 -25.93 2.37 -32.43
CA PHE A 398 -25.02 3.43 -32.82
C PHE A 398 -23.54 2.98 -32.82
N LEU A 399 -23.13 2.29 -33.90
CA LEU A 399 -21.82 1.65 -34.07
C LEU A 399 -20.62 2.59 -33.83
N MET A 400 -20.73 3.88 -34.21
CA MET A 400 -19.64 4.84 -33.98
C MET A 400 -19.30 5.03 -32.50
N CYS A 401 -20.29 4.92 -31.60
CA CYS A 401 -20.02 5.02 -30.16
C CYS A 401 -19.28 3.80 -29.62
N TYR A 402 -19.56 2.60 -30.14
CA TYR A 402 -18.78 1.40 -29.83
C TYR A 402 -17.33 1.57 -30.30
N LEU A 403 -17.10 2.07 -31.52
CA LEU A 403 -15.75 2.30 -32.05
C LEU A 403 -14.98 3.35 -31.22
N ASN A 404 -15.65 4.45 -30.85
CA ASN A 404 -15.04 5.51 -30.05
C ASN A 404 -14.82 5.08 -28.60
N ARG A 405 -15.73 4.30 -28.01
CA ARG A 405 -15.54 3.70 -26.68
C ARG A 405 -14.40 2.69 -26.69
N GLY A 406 -14.37 1.76 -27.64
CA GLY A 406 -13.27 0.80 -27.79
C GLY A 406 -11.93 1.50 -28.02
N THR A 407 -11.88 2.56 -28.81
CA THR A 407 -10.67 3.39 -28.98
C THR A 407 -10.27 4.10 -27.67
N THR A 408 -11.24 4.54 -26.87
CA THR A 408 -11.00 5.11 -25.54
C THR A 408 -10.47 4.06 -24.58
N CYS A 409 -11.03 2.85 -24.60
CA CYS A 409 -10.52 1.70 -23.84
C CYS A 409 -9.08 1.36 -24.24
N MET A 410 -8.74 1.38 -25.54
CA MET A 410 -7.35 1.24 -26.00
C MET A 410 -6.42 2.32 -25.41
N LYS A 411 -6.86 3.59 -25.39
CA LYS A 411 -6.09 4.69 -24.80
C LYS A 411 -5.97 4.59 -23.27
N MET A 412 -6.92 3.92 -22.63
CA MET A 412 -6.87 3.54 -21.22
C MET A 412 -6.15 2.20 -20.98
N HIS A 413 -5.61 1.57 -22.04
CA HIS A 413 -4.98 0.24 -22.00
C HIS A 413 -5.88 -0.90 -21.51
N ASN A 414 -7.20 -0.70 -21.53
CA ASN A 414 -8.17 -1.76 -21.35
C ASN A 414 -8.44 -2.44 -22.70
N PHE A 415 -7.50 -3.29 -23.12
CA PHE A 415 -7.58 -3.98 -24.42
C PHE A 415 -8.71 -5.02 -24.46
N GLU A 416 -8.98 -5.72 -23.35
CA GLU A 416 -10.08 -6.68 -23.27
C GLU A 416 -11.45 -5.99 -23.45
N GLY A 417 -11.67 -4.85 -22.78
CA GLY A 417 -12.88 -4.06 -22.96
C GLY A 417 -13.02 -3.51 -24.39
N ALA A 418 -11.90 -3.13 -25.02
CA ALA A 418 -11.90 -2.70 -26.42
C ALA A 418 -12.26 -3.84 -27.38
N LEU A 419 -11.76 -5.06 -27.14
CA LEU A 419 -12.10 -6.25 -27.94
C LEU A 419 -13.60 -6.54 -27.89
N LEU A 420 -14.23 -6.45 -26.71
CA LEU A 420 -15.68 -6.66 -26.57
C LEU A 420 -16.47 -5.69 -27.46
N ASP A 421 -16.10 -4.40 -27.45
CA ASP A 421 -16.74 -3.39 -28.29
C ASP A 421 -16.54 -3.66 -29.79
N PHE A 422 -15.34 -4.12 -30.18
CA PHE A 422 -15.03 -4.45 -31.58
C PHE A 422 -15.77 -5.70 -32.07
N ASP A 423 -15.87 -6.72 -31.23
CA ASP A 423 -16.61 -7.95 -31.54
C ASP A 423 -18.12 -7.69 -31.58
N ASP A 424 -18.65 -6.79 -30.74
CA ASP A 424 -20.04 -6.36 -30.79
C ASP A 424 -20.37 -5.60 -32.09
N ILE A 425 -19.43 -4.77 -32.59
CA ILE A 425 -19.59 -4.13 -33.91
C ILE A 425 -19.65 -5.19 -35.00
N GLU A 426 -18.72 -6.16 -35.02
CA GLU A 426 -18.71 -7.21 -36.04
C GLU A 426 -20.01 -8.03 -36.04
N LYS A 427 -20.49 -8.43 -34.85
CA LYS A 427 -21.78 -9.14 -34.71
C LYS A 427 -22.95 -8.33 -35.25
N LYS A 428 -23.02 -7.04 -34.92
CA LYS A 428 -24.08 -6.14 -35.39
C LYS A 428 -24.06 -6.00 -36.91
N ILE A 429 -22.89 -5.76 -37.50
CA ILE A 429 -22.73 -5.67 -38.96
C ILE A 429 -23.13 -6.98 -39.65
N ASN A 430 -22.75 -8.12 -39.08
CA ASN A 430 -23.09 -9.43 -39.63
C ASN A 430 -24.59 -9.76 -39.55
N ALA A 431 -25.31 -9.18 -38.59
CA ALA A 431 -26.75 -9.33 -38.42
C ALA A 431 -27.61 -8.47 -39.37
N GLU A 432 -27.02 -7.47 -40.03
CA GLU A 432 -27.72 -6.64 -41.02
C GLU A 432 -27.98 -7.39 -42.34
N SER A 433 -28.87 -6.86 -43.18
CA SER A 433 -29.19 -7.46 -44.49
C SER A 433 -28.01 -7.38 -45.46
N GLU A 434 -27.91 -8.31 -46.41
CA GLU A 434 -26.85 -8.35 -47.43
C GLU A 434 -26.85 -7.12 -48.35
N GLU A 435 -28.00 -6.46 -48.53
CA GLU A 435 -28.10 -5.18 -49.22
C GLU A 435 -27.51 -4.03 -48.40
N GLU A 436 -27.74 -4.01 -47.08
CA GLU A 436 -27.22 -2.97 -46.21
C GLU A 436 -25.70 -3.09 -45.99
N LYS A 437 -25.15 -4.31 -45.94
CA LYS A 437 -23.70 -4.57 -45.87
C LYS A 437 -22.90 -3.99 -47.03
N LYS A 438 -23.52 -3.78 -48.20
CA LYS A 438 -22.88 -3.16 -49.37
C LYS A 438 -22.65 -1.66 -49.21
N ASP A 439 -23.22 -1.02 -48.19
CA ASP A 439 -22.96 0.39 -47.91
C ASP A 439 -21.45 0.60 -47.59
N PRO A 440 -20.77 1.54 -48.28
CA PRO A 440 -19.38 1.89 -47.99
C PRO A 440 -19.10 2.24 -46.53
N PHE A 441 -20.12 2.65 -45.78
CA PHE A 441 -20.04 2.88 -44.33
C PHE A 441 -19.59 1.64 -43.57
N TYR A 442 -20.17 0.46 -43.82
CA TYR A 442 -19.83 -0.77 -43.11
C TYR A 442 -18.43 -1.25 -43.46
N ALA A 443 -18.02 -1.13 -44.72
CA ALA A 443 -16.65 -1.43 -45.14
C ALA A 443 -15.62 -0.54 -44.42
N ARG A 444 -15.88 0.76 -44.29
CA ARG A 444 -15.03 1.70 -43.53
C ARG A 444 -15.04 1.45 -42.02
N MET A 445 -16.18 1.03 -41.48
CA MET A 445 -16.29 0.67 -40.07
C MET A 445 -15.44 -0.58 -39.80
N MET A 446 -15.64 -1.63 -40.60
CA MET A 446 -14.93 -2.90 -40.45
C MET A 446 -13.42 -2.73 -40.62
N SER A 447 -12.98 -1.95 -41.60
CA SER A 447 -11.55 -1.69 -41.82
C SER A 447 -10.88 -1.04 -40.60
N ARG A 448 -11.55 -0.09 -39.93
CA ARG A 448 -11.07 0.53 -38.69
C ARG A 448 -11.09 -0.42 -37.50
N VAL A 449 -12.13 -1.26 -37.42
CA VAL A 449 -12.28 -2.27 -36.36
C VAL A 449 -11.16 -3.30 -36.46
N LEU A 450 -10.92 -3.88 -37.64
CA LEU A 450 -9.87 -4.89 -37.85
C LEU A 450 -8.48 -4.37 -37.47
N ILE A 451 -8.11 -3.15 -37.86
CA ILE A 451 -6.81 -2.57 -37.48
C ILE A 451 -6.68 -2.40 -35.97
N LYS A 452 -7.72 -1.85 -35.33
CA LYS A 452 -7.73 -1.59 -33.89
C LYS A 452 -7.79 -2.87 -33.08
N ARG A 453 -8.57 -3.85 -33.52
CA ARG A 453 -8.72 -5.18 -32.92
C ARG A 453 -7.43 -5.99 -33.06
N GLY A 454 -6.82 -5.98 -34.25
CA GLY A 454 -5.50 -6.58 -34.49
C GLY A 454 -4.43 -5.98 -33.57
N SER A 455 -4.43 -4.66 -33.39
CA SER A 455 -3.54 -3.99 -32.43
C SER A 455 -3.80 -4.44 -30.99
N CYS A 456 -5.07 -4.55 -30.56
CA CYS A 456 -5.42 -5.05 -29.23
C CYS A 456 -4.97 -6.50 -29.00
N TYR A 457 -5.17 -7.38 -29.99
CA TYR A 457 -4.69 -8.74 -29.94
C TYR A 457 -3.15 -8.80 -29.82
N GLY A 458 -2.43 -7.93 -30.54
CA GLY A 458 -0.98 -7.78 -30.39
C GLY A 458 -0.56 -7.42 -28.97
N PHE A 459 -1.23 -6.46 -28.34
CA PHE A 459 -0.97 -6.08 -26.94
C PHE A 459 -1.31 -7.19 -25.94
N LEU A 460 -2.34 -7.98 -26.21
CA LEU A 460 -2.72 -9.15 -25.41
C LEU A 460 -1.89 -10.40 -25.75
N SER A 461 -0.83 -10.26 -26.54
CA SER A 461 0.05 -11.36 -26.97
C SER A 461 -0.64 -12.49 -27.75
N ASN A 462 -1.78 -12.19 -28.38
CA ASN A 462 -2.47 -13.09 -29.30
C ASN A 462 -2.07 -12.75 -30.75
N PHE A 463 -0.83 -13.09 -31.10
CA PHE A 463 -0.24 -12.72 -32.39
C PHE A 463 -0.92 -13.40 -33.58
N GLU A 464 -1.45 -14.61 -33.40
CA GLU A 464 -2.13 -15.34 -34.47
C GLU A 464 -3.39 -14.59 -34.94
N LYS A 465 -4.26 -14.17 -33.99
CA LYS A 465 -5.45 -13.37 -34.32
C LYS A 465 -5.11 -11.96 -34.78
N ALA A 466 -4.05 -11.37 -34.22
CA ALA A 466 -3.59 -10.05 -34.63
C ALA A 466 -3.15 -10.04 -36.09
N GLU A 467 -2.38 -11.06 -36.51
CA GLU A 467 -1.95 -11.25 -37.89
C GLU A 467 -3.16 -11.45 -38.81
N GLU A 468 -4.12 -12.30 -38.42
CA GLU A 468 -5.33 -12.57 -39.19
C GLU A 468 -6.14 -11.30 -39.47
N ASP A 469 -6.44 -10.50 -38.43
CA ASP A 469 -7.23 -9.27 -38.58
C ASP A 469 -6.53 -8.22 -39.46
N LEU A 470 -5.21 -8.05 -39.31
CA LEU A 470 -4.44 -7.10 -40.11
C LEU A 470 -4.27 -7.56 -41.57
N GLN A 471 -4.12 -8.86 -41.81
CA GLN A 471 -4.12 -9.43 -43.16
C GLN A 471 -5.48 -9.24 -43.83
N LYS A 472 -6.59 -9.54 -43.13
CA LYS A 472 -7.96 -9.28 -43.62
C LYS A 472 -8.16 -7.81 -43.96
N ALA A 473 -7.68 -6.91 -43.11
CA ALA A 473 -7.72 -5.46 -43.39
C ALA A 473 -7.01 -5.13 -44.71
N MET A 474 -5.82 -5.68 -44.94
CA MET A 474 -5.06 -5.42 -46.17
C MET A 474 -5.57 -6.15 -47.42
N SER A 475 -6.23 -7.30 -47.30
CA SER A 475 -6.76 -8.03 -48.46
C SER A 475 -8.12 -7.49 -48.91
N GLU A 476 -9.03 -7.26 -47.97
CA GLU A 476 -10.42 -6.91 -48.28
C GLU A 476 -10.64 -5.39 -48.40
N PHE A 477 -9.88 -4.60 -47.63
CA PHE A 477 -10.12 -3.16 -47.48
C PHE A 477 -8.98 -2.29 -48.00
N LYS A 478 -8.03 -2.85 -48.78
CA LYS A 478 -6.85 -2.13 -49.29
C LYS A 478 -7.16 -0.78 -49.93
N GLY A 479 -8.21 -0.71 -50.74
CA GLY A 479 -8.61 0.49 -51.48
C GLY A 479 -9.17 1.63 -50.61
N LEU A 480 -9.41 1.39 -49.32
CA LEU A 480 -9.89 2.40 -48.37
C LEU A 480 -8.76 3.14 -47.64
N PHE A 481 -7.53 2.64 -47.74
CA PHE A 481 -6.38 3.19 -47.03
C PHE A 481 -5.52 4.05 -47.95
N SER A 482 -4.95 5.12 -47.39
CA SER A 482 -3.87 5.84 -48.04
C SER A 482 -2.59 5.00 -48.11
N GLU A 483 -1.68 5.31 -49.03
CA GLU A 483 -0.37 4.63 -49.11
C GLU A 483 0.42 4.71 -47.79
N SER A 484 0.28 5.81 -47.05
CA SER A 484 0.92 5.97 -45.74
C SER A 484 0.34 5.03 -44.68
N GLU A 485 -0.98 4.87 -44.66
CA GLU A 485 -1.66 3.94 -43.74
C GLU A 485 -1.31 2.49 -44.06
N LEU A 486 -1.28 2.12 -45.35
CA LEU A 486 -0.84 0.79 -45.78
C LEU A 486 0.59 0.47 -45.32
N LYS A 487 1.53 1.40 -45.50
CA LYS A 487 2.91 1.23 -45.01
C LYS A 487 2.98 1.06 -43.49
N SER A 488 2.12 1.78 -42.75
CA SER A 488 2.02 1.63 -41.29
C SER A 488 1.52 0.24 -40.91
N ILE A 489 0.42 -0.22 -41.54
CA ILE A 489 -0.17 -1.54 -41.28
C ILE A 489 0.81 -2.66 -41.65
N GLU A 490 1.51 -2.54 -42.78
CA GLU A 490 2.55 -3.49 -43.18
C GLU A 490 3.72 -3.55 -42.17
N SER A 491 4.12 -2.39 -41.63
CA SER A 491 5.13 -2.32 -40.58
C SER A 491 4.68 -3.02 -39.30
N ASP A 492 3.45 -2.75 -38.86
CA ASP A 492 2.88 -3.34 -37.64
C ASP A 492 2.66 -4.85 -37.80
N LEU A 493 2.19 -5.30 -38.97
CA LEU A 493 2.08 -6.71 -39.31
C LEU A 493 3.43 -7.42 -39.23
N LYS A 494 4.48 -6.81 -39.79
CA LYS A 494 5.83 -7.39 -39.73
C LYS A 494 6.30 -7.54 -38.28
N LYS A 495 6.10 -6.53 -37.43
CA LYS A 495 6.44 -6.59 -36.00
C LYS A 495 5.67 -7.69 -35.28
N ILE A 496 4.35 -7.78 -35.50
CA ILE A 496 3.48 -8.80 -34.91
C ILE A 496 3.93 -10.20 -35.32
N LYS A 497 4.26 -10.40 -36.60
CA LYS A 497 4.74 -11.69 -37.12
C LYS A 497 6.08 -12.09 -36.50
N THR A 498 7.07 -11.19 -36.51
CA THR A 498 8.38 -11.43 -35.88
C THR A 498 8.24 -11.75 -34.39
N ARG A 499 7.33 -11.04 -33.69
CA ARG A 499 7.03 -11.29 -32.28
C ARG A 499 6.33 -12.64 -32.06
N GLY A 500 5.40 -13.02 -32.94
CA GLY A 500 4.72 -14.30 -32.94
C GLY A 500 5.70 -15.47 -33.10
N GLU A 501 6.54 -15.41 -34.15
CA GLU A 501 7.59 -16.41 -34.43
C GLU A 501 8.56 -16.56 -33.24
N SER A 502 9.02 -15.44 -32.68
CA SER A 502 9.87 -15.45 -31.48
C SER A 502 9.18 -16.12 -30.29
N ASN A 503 7.90 -15.86 -30.08
CA ASN A 503 7.13 -16.45 -28.99
C ASN A 503 6.86 -17.95 -29.17
N GLU A 504 6.72 -18.43 -30.40
CA GLU A 504 6.62 -19.87 -30.67
C GLU A 504 7.92 -20.59 -30.33
N ILE A 505 9.07 -20.03 -30.71
CA ILE A 505 10.38 -20.59 -30.34
C ILE A 505 10.56 -20.55 -28.82
N LYS A 506 10.18 -19.45 -28.19
CA LYS A 506 10.17 -19.35 -26.72
C LYS A 506 9.30 -20.44 -26.08
N LYS A 507 8.10 -20.73 -26.61
CA LYS A 507 7.25 -21.85 -26.13
C LYS A 507 7.97 -23.21 -26.25
N LYS A 508 8.79 -23.43 -27.28
CA LYS A 508 9.64 -24.64 -27.38
C LYS A 508 10.69 -24.67 -26.28
N GLY A 509 11.34 -23.55 -26.01
CA GLY A 509 12.25 -23.39 -24.87
C GLY A 509 11.58 -23.66 -23.53
N ASP A 510 10.34 -23.19 -23.34
CA ASP A 510 9.54 -23.43 -22.13
C ASP A 510 9.27 -24.93 -21.92
N ASN A 511 9.04 -25.69 -23.01
CA ASN A 511 8.88 -27.15 -22.94
C ASN A 511 10.18 -27.85 -22.49
N PHE A 512 11.32 -27.50 -23.08
CA PHE A 512 12.62 -28.03 -22.63
C PHE A 512 12.92 -27.64 -21.18
N TYR A 513 12.59 -26.41 -20.77
CA TYR A 513 12.73 -25.97 -19.40
C TYR A 513 11.89 -26.81 -18.43
N GLY A 514 10.62 -27.09 -18.80
CA GLY A 514 9.73 -27.97 -18.03
C GLY A 514 10.24 -29.41 -17.90
N GLN A 515 11.00 -29.89 -18.89
CA GLN A 515 11.68 -31.18 -18.87
C GLN A 515 12.99 -31.18 -18.06
N GLY A 516 13.44 -30.01 -17.60
CA GLY A 516 14.72 -29.83 -16.89
C GLY A 516 15.94 -29.75 -17.83
N GLU A 517 15.74 -29.75 -19.15
CA GLU A 517 16.80 -29.63 -20.15
C GLU A 517 17.24 -28.17 -20.33
N PHE A 518 18.02 -27.67 -19.37
CA PHE A 518 18.39 -26.26 -19.31
C PHE A 518 19.24 -25.76 -20.49
N ASP A 519 20.16 -26.57 -21.04
CA ASP A 519 20.99 -26.15 -22.18
C ASP A 519 20.18 -26.05 -23.49
N SER A 520 19.32 -27.04 -23.74
CA SER A 520 18.36 -27.04 -24.84
C SER A 520 17.43 -25.81 -24.74
N ALA A 521 16.91 -25.53 -23.54
CA ALA A 521 16.05 -24.38 -23.28
C ALA A 521 16.76 -23.04 -23.55
N ILE A 522 18.00 -22.85 -23.04
CA ILE A 522 18.78 -21.64 -23.32
C ILE A 522 18.97 -21.44 -24.82
N LYS A 523 19.29 -22.51 -25.56
CA LYS A 523 19.50 -22.45 -27.01
C LYS A 523 18.26 -21.96 -27.74
N GLU A 524 17.09 -22.51 -27.43
CA GLU A 524 15.82 -22.07 -28.02
C GLU A 524 15.49 -20.62 -27.64
N TYR A 525 15.66 -20.24 -26.37
CA TYR A 525 15.43 -18.84 -25.97
C TYR A 525 16.40 -17.86 -26.65
N GLN A 526 17.66 -18.23 -26.85
CA GLN A 526 18.62 -17.41 -27.58
C GLN A 526 18.23 -17.23 -29.05
N GLU A 527 17.71 -18.27 -29.70
CA GLU A 527 17.19 -18.14 -31.07
C GLU A 527 15.94 -17.25 -31.10
N ALA A 528 15.05 -17.35 -30.10
CA ALA A 528 13.90 -16.45 -29.97
C ALA A 528 14.33 -14.97 -29.85
N VAL A 529 15.36 -14.69 -29.05
CA VAL A 529 15.93 -13.32 -28.86
C VAL A 529 16.66 -12.83 -30.12
N LYS A 530 17.25 -13.73 -30.90
CA LYS A 530 17.91 -13.39 -32.16
C LYS A 530 16.90 -12.95 -33.23
N ILE A 531 15.72 -13.56 -33.26
CA ILE A 531 14.61 -13.15 -34.14
C ILE A 531 13.99 -11.85 -33.64
N ASP A 532 13.70 -11.76 -32.35
CA ASP A 532 13.14 -10.56 -31.71
C ASP A 532 13.94 -10.17 -30.47
N GLN A 533 14.80 -9.17 -30.64
CA GLN A 533 15.62 -8.63 -29.56
C GLN A 533 14.80 -7.91 -28.48
N THR A 534 13.54 -7.58 -28.78
CA THR A 534 12.61 -6.95 -27.84
C THR A 534 11.86 -7.96 -26.99
N ASN A 535 12.08 -9.28 -27.13
CA ASN A 535 11.38 -10.30 -26.36
C ASN A 535 11.85 -10.39 -24.90
N GLU A 536 11.23 -9.58 -24.04
CA GLU A 536 11.47 -9.52 -22.61
C GLU A 536 11.20 -10.85 -21.89
N TYR A 537 10.26 -11.66 -22.39
CA TYR A 537 9.95 -12.97 -21.80
C TYR A 537 11.07 -13.97 -22.04
N ALA A 538 11.58 -14.06 -23.27
CA ALA A 538 12.69 -14.96 -23.60
C ALA A 538 13.98 -14.56 -22.84
N LEU A 539 14.31 -13.27 -22.79
CA LEU A 539 15.42 -12.74 -21.98
C LEU A 539 15.24 -13.08 -20.50
N GLY A 540 14.05 -12.85 -19.96
CA GLY A 540 13.71 -13.17 -18.58
C GLY A 540 13.86 -14.65 -18.23
N ASN A 541 13.47 -15.54 -19.15
CA ASN A 541 13.58 -16.99 -18.96
C ASN A 541 15.04 -17.48 -19.01
N ILE A 542 15.89 -16.89 -19.85
CA ILE A 542 17.35 -17.15 -19.82
C ILE A 542 17.91 -16.75 -18.44
N GLY A 543 17.51 -15.59 -17.93
CA GLY A 543 17.89 -15.13 -16.58
C GLY A 543 17.53 -16.14 -15.48
N VAL A 544 16.35 -16.76 -15.56
CA VAL A 544 15.91 -17.80 -14.60
C VAL A 544 16.85 -19.00 -14.61
N ILE A 545 17.23 -19.49 -15.79
CA ILE A 545 18.09 -20.66 -15.90
C ILE A 545 19.46 -20.36 -15.29
N HIS A 546 20.04 -19.20 -15.59
CA HIS A 546 21.31 -18.78 -14.99
C HIS A 546 21.21 -18.61 -13.47
N MET A 547 20.11 -18.08 -12.95
CA MET A 547 19.87 -18.02 -11.51
C MET A 547 19.84 -19.43 -10.88
N LYS A 548 19.16 -20.40 -11.52
CA LYS A 548 19.14 -21.81 -11.06
C LYS A 548 20.53 -22.47 -11.10
N ARG A 549 21.38 -22.07 -12.04
CA ARG A 549 22.78 -22.51 -12.16
C ARG A 549 23.75 -21.80 -11.22
N SER A 550 23.28 -20.86 -10.40
CA SER A 550 24.12 -19.96 -9.59
C SER A 550 25.03 -19.03 -10.41
N ASP A 551 24.76 -18.87 -11.70
CA ASP A 551 25.40 -17.88 -12.58
C ASP A 551 24.75 -16.50 -12.38
N TYR A 552 24.88 -15.94 -11.17
CA TYR A 552 24.16 -14.72 -10.77
C TYR A 552 24.49 -13.50 -11.65
N GLN A 553 25.74 -13.39 -12.13
CA GLN A 553 26.17 -12.29 -13.00
C GLN A 553 25.42 -12.30 -14.34
N LYS A 554 25.35 -13.45 -15.00
CA LYS A 554 24.57 -13.61 -16.25
C LYS A 554 23.08 -13.40 -16.02
N CYS A 555 22.55 -13.88 -14.89
CA CYS A 555 21.16 -13.60 -14.51
C CYS A 555 20.89 -12.08 -14.48
N ILE A 556 21.79 -11.29 -13.87
CA ILE A 556 21.64 -9.83 -13.79
C ILE A 556 21.66 -9.22 -15.19
N GLU A 557 22.62 -9.58 -16.04
CA GLU A 557 22.74 -9.04 -17.41
C GLU A 557 21.49 -9.29 -18.28
N TYR A 558 20.97 -10.51 -18.29
CA TYR A 558 19.75 -10.84 -19.04
C TYR A 558 18.49 -10.20 -18.43
N THR A 559 18.44 -10.08 -17.09
CA THR A 559 17.31 -9.43 -16.41
C THR A 559 17.32 -7.92 -16.62
N ASP A 560 18.50 -7.29 -16.64
CA ASP A 560 18.69 -5.88 -17.00
C ASP A 560 18.21 -5.62 -18.43
N SER A 561 18.61 -6.50 -19.36
CA SER A 561 18.19 -6.41 -20.76
C SER A 561 16.67 -6.49 -20.89
N ALA A 562 16.03 -7.44 -20.20
CA ALA A 562 14.57 -7.59 -20.17
C ALA A 562 13.86 -6.37 -19.55
N LEU A 563 14.37 -5.86 -18.43
CA LEU A 563 13.82 -4.67 -17.77
C LEU A 563 13.97 -3.41 -18.62
N ASN A 564 15.07 -3.29 -19.39
CA ASN A 564 15.25 -2.19 -20.34
C ASN A 564 14.22 -2.24 -21.47
N GLN A 565 13.91 -3.43 -22.02
CA GLN A 565 12.86 -3.57 -23.03
C GLN A 565 11.49 -3.21 -22.47
N ILE A 566 11.19 -3.66 -21.24
CA ILE A 566 9.96 -3.28 -20.53
C ILE A 566 9.89 -1.76 -20.34
N ASN A 567 10.97 -1.11 -19.88
CA ASN A 567 10.98 0.33 -19.67
C ASN A 567 10.80 1.11 -20.97
N ASN A 568 11.38 0.65 -22.08
CA ASN A 568 11.17 1.25 -23.40
C ASN A 568 9.69 1.16 -23.79
N PHE A 569 9.08 -0.02 -23.63
CA PHE A 569 7.66 -0.23 -23.88
C PHE A 569 6.74 0.60 -22.95
N ILE A 570 7.05 0.70 -21.66
CA ILE A 570 6.29 1.50 -20.68
C ILE A 570 6.40 3.00 -20.99
N ASN A 571 7.56 3.49 -21.43
CA ASN A 571 7.76 4.89 -21.80
C ASN A 571 6.92 5.27 -23.03
N GLU A 572 6.68 4.33 -23.94
CA GLU A 572 5.76 4.50 -25.07
C GLU A 572 4.28 4.49 -24.64
N THR A 573 3.94 3.82 -23.53
CA THR A 573 2.54 3.57 -23.13
C THR A 573 2.08 4.30 -21.87
N LYS A 574 2.94 4.97 -21.10
CA LYS A 574 2.71 5.85 -19.90
C LYS A 574 1.80 5.33 -18.77
N SER A 575 0.93 4.35 -18.96
CA SER A 575 -0.10 3.89 -18.03
C SER A 575 0.05 2.43 -17.58
N PHE A 576 1.03 1.68 -18.10
CA PHE A 576 1.20 0.24 -17.85
C PHE A 576 1.85 -0.09 -16.48
N LYS A 577 2.04 0.91 -15.60
CA LYS A 577 2.87 0.79 -14.38
C LYS A 577 2.29 -0.09 -13.26
N ASN A 578 1.00 -0.40 -13.27
CA ASN A 578 0.34 -0.92 -12.06
C ASN A 578 0.12 -2.44 -12.03
N ASP A 579 0.23 -3.15 -13.17
CA ASP A 579 -0.06 -4.59 -13.25
C ASP A 579 1.08 -5.42 -13.89
N ASN A 580 2.31 -4.89 -13.93
CA ASN A 580 3.40 -5.59 -14.60
C ASN A 580 3.99 -6.71 -13.74
N GLN A 581 3.27 -7.85 -13.68
CA GLN A 581 3.71 -9.05 -12.96
C GLN A 581 5.09 -9.54 -13.45
N LEU A 582 5.44 -9.31 -14.71
CA LEU A 582 6.74 -9.68 -15.25
C LEU A 582 7.87 -8.82 -14.66
N GLU A 583 7.68 -7.50 -14.61
CA GLU A 583 8.65 -6.58 -13.99
C GLU A 583 8.90 -6.92 -12.53
N VAL A 584 7.85 -7.20 -11.76
CA VAL A 584 7.95 -7.67 -10.37
C VAL A 584 8.82 -8.93 -10.27
N LYS A 585 8.58 -9.92 -11.14
CA LYS A 585 9.37 -11.18 -11.17
C LYS A 585 10.82 -10.94 -11.55
N LEU A 586 11.09 -10.07 -12.53
CA LEU A 586 12.44 -9.73 -12.98
C LEU A 586 13.21 -8.98 -11.88
N LEU A 587 12.63 -7.95 -11.27
CA LEU A 587 13.23 -7.22 -10.14
C LEU A 587 13.52 -8.14 -8.97
N LEU A 588 12.62 -9.07 -8.65
CA LEU A 588 12.84 -10.05 -7.59
C LEU A 588 14.03 -10.98 -7.90
N ARG A 589 14.13 -11.48 -9.14
CA ARG A 589 15.25 -12.33 -9.58
C ARG A 589 16.56 -11.57 -9.56
N ARG A 590 16.60 -10.33 -10.06
CA ARG A 590 17.79 -9.48 -10.04
C ARG A 590 18.22 -9.13 -8.62
N GLY A 591 17.26 -8.77 -7.75
CA GLY A 591 17.50 -8.51 -6.34
C GLY A 591 18.06 -9.72 -5.58
N LYS A 592 17.56 -10.93 -5.86
CA LYS A 592 18.13 -12.21 -5.35
C LYS A 592 19.55 -12.41 -5.84
N SER A 593 19.82 -12.20 -7.12
CA SER A 593 21.16 -12.35 -7.69
C SER A 593 22.15 -11.34 -7.09
N PHE A 594 21.76 -10.07 -6.92
CA PHE A 594 22.58 -9.06 -6.24
C PHE A 594 22.86 -9.42 -4.77
N GLN A 595 21.87 -9.98 -4.06
CA GLN A 595 22.08 -10.50 -2.71
C GLN A 595 23.17 -11.59 -2.70
N MET A 596 23.14 -12.53 -3.65
CA MET A 596 24.11 -13.62 -3.71
C MET A 596 25.52 -13.14 -4.06
N ILE A 597 25.65 -12.09 -4.88
CA ILE A 597 26.93 -11.43 -5.19
C ILE A 597 27.39 -10.48 -4.05
N LYS A 598 26.56 -10.28 -3.02
CA LYS A 598 26.78 -9.36 -1.88
C LYS A 598 26.77 -7.88 -2.26
N GLU A 599 26.15 -7.52 -3.39
CA GLU A 599 25.87 -6.13 -3.74
C GLU A 599 24.56 -5.67 -3.10
N TYR A 600 24.57 -5.57 -1.76
CA TYR A 600 23.35 -5.41 -0.97
C TYR A 600 22.57 -4.12 -1.24
N GLU A 601 23.24 -3.01 -1.56
CA GLU A 601 22.54 -1.75 -1.86
C GLU A 601 21.76 -1.82 -3.18
N LYS A 602 22.32 -2.47 -4.20
CA LYS A 602 21.59 -2.70 -5.46
C LYS A 602 20.45 -3.69 -5.26
N ALA A 603 20.70 -4.76 -4.50
CA ALA A 603 19.67 -5.72 -4.11
C ALA A 603 18.48 -5.03 -3.41
N LYS A 604 18.78 -4.17 -2.43
CA LYS A 604 17.77 -3.40 -1.70
C LYS A 604 16.93 -2.53 -2.62
N LYS A 605 17.56 -1.78 -3.52
CA LYS A 605 16.86 -0.92 -4.48
C LYS A 605 15.85 -1.70 -5.34
N ASP A 606 16.25 -2.85 -5.86
CA ASP A 606 15.37 -3.68 -6.69
C ASP A 606 14.23 -4.31 -5.90
N LEU A 607 14.52 -4.75 -4.67
CA LEU A 607 13.50 -5.34 -3.78
C LEU A 607 12.50 -4.30 -3.28
N ASP A 608 12.94 -3.08 -2.99
CA ASP A 608 12.06 -1.96 -2.64
C ASP A 608 11.13 -1.62 -3.82
N GLU A 609 11.65 -1.59 -5.04
CA GLU A 609 10.85 -1.35 -6.25
C GLU A 609 9.87 -2.51 -6.52
N CYS A 610 10.32 -3.74 -6.32
CA CYS A 610 9.46 -4.93 -6.38
C CYS A 610 8.28 -4.83 -5.40
N ILE A 611 8.53 -4.41 -4.15
CA ILE A 611 7.49 -4.23 -3.12
C ILE A 611 6.60 -3.01 -3.41
N ARG A 612 7.14 -1.98 -4.06
CA ARG A 612 6.36 -0.81 -4.50
C ARG A 612 5.31 -1.22 -5.53
N LEU A 613 5.67 -2.11 -6.45
CA LEU A 613 4.78 -2.66 -7.48
C LEU A 613 3.83 -3.73 -6.91
N ASP A 614 4.34 -4.67 -6.12
CA ASP A 614 3.55 -5.68 -5.42
C ASP A 614 3.82 -5.68 -3.91
N ARG A 615 2.97 -4.95 -3.18
CA ARG A 615 3.06 -4.84 -1.73
C ARG A 615 2.79 -6.16 -1.00
N ARG A 616 2.17 -7.15 -1.64
CA ARG A 616 1.83 -8.44 -1.01
C ARG A 616 2.91 -9.50 -1.20
N ASN A 617 3.97 -9.20 -1.96
CA ASN A 617 5.05 -10.14 -2.21
C ASN A 617 5.85 -10.44 -0.91
N LYS A 618 5.48 -11.54 -0.24
CA LYS A 618 6.12 -11.98 1.01
C LYS A 618 7.58 -12.38 0.80
N GLU A 619 7.91 -12.91 -0.38
CA GLU A 619 9.26 -13.35 -0.69
C GLU A 619 10.21 -12.15 -0.78
N ALA A 620 9.84 -11.12 -1.55
CA ALA A 620 10.60 -9.88 -1.65
C ALA A 620 10.81 -9.23 -0.27
N GLN A 621 9.76 -9.18 0.57
CA GLN A 621 9.86 -8.65 1.94
C GLN A 621 10.80 -9.46 2.83
N SER A 622 10.76 -10.79 2.73
CA SER A 622 11.63 -11.69 3.50
C SER A 622 13.10 -11.48 3.13
N ILE A 623 13.38 -11.38 1.82
CA ILE A 623 14.72 -11.14 1.31
C ILE A 623 15.21 -9.75 1.69
N LEU A 624 14.38 -8.70 1.51
CA LEU A 624 14.72 -7.34 1.88
C LEU A 624 15.10 -7.24 3.37
N LYS A 625 14.38 -7.95 4.24
CA LYS A 625 14.72 -8.00 5.68
C LYS A 625 16.10 -8.60 5.95
N LYS A 626 16.49 -9.62 5.19
CA LYS A 626 17.83 -10.23 5.27
C LYS A 626 18.89 -9.27 4.75
N VAL A 627 18.70 -8.73 3.54
CA VAL A 627 19.58 -7.74 2.91
C VAL A 627 19.79 -6.52 3.81
N GLN A 628 18.73 -5.97 4.40
CA GLN A 628 18.83 -4.86 5.34
C GLN A 628 19.58 -5.22 6.63
N GLY A 629 19.52 -6.49 7.06
CA GLY A 629 20.35 -7.01 8.15
C GLY A 629 21.84 -6.97 7.79
N GLU A 630 22.20 -7.49 6.61
CA GLU A 630 23.58 -7.49 6.11
C GLU A 630 24.13 -6.06 5.93
N ILE A 631 23.34 -5.14 5.35
CA ILE A 631 23.70 -3.72 5.22
C ILE A 631 23.97 -3.11 6.59
N ASN A 632 23.09 -3.38 7.56
CA ASN A 632 23.25 -2.89 8.92
C ASN A 632 24.54 -3.44 9.57
N ASP A 633 24.87 -4.71 9.35
CA ASP A 633 26.08 -5.32 9.91
C ASP A 633 27.36 -4.73 9.29
N ILE A 634 27.37 -4.46 7.98
CA ILE A 634 28.46 -3.74 7.29
C ILE A 634 28.61 -2.33 7.86
N LEU A 635 27.52 -1.57 7.89
CA LEU A 635 27.52 -0.18 8.36
C LEU A 635 27.93 -0.08 9.83
N TYR A 636 27.52 -1.06 10.67
CA TYR A 636 27.95 -1.15 12.05
C TYR A 636 29.47 -1.33 12.17
N LYS A 637 30.06 -2.20 11.35
CA LYS A 637 31.50 -2.44 11.37
C LYS A 637 32.28 -1.20 10.90
N GLU A 638 31.87 -0.58 9.80
CA GLU A 638 32.49 0.63 9.27
C GLU A 638 32.47 1.78 10.30
N ASN A 639 31.30 2.04 10.91
CA ASN A 639 31.18 3.07 11.93
C ASN A 639 32.02 2.76 13.18
N LYS A 640 32.11 1.49 13.58
CA LYS A 640 32.93 1.10 14.73
C LYS A 640 34.41 1.33 14.45
N ASP A 641 34.91 0.87 13.30
CA ASP A 641 36.32 1.01 12.93
C ASP A 641 36.70 2.49 12.78
N GLU A 642 35.81 3.30 12.21
CA GLU A 642 35.99 4.74 12.08
C GLU A 642 35.96 5.47 13.44
N ALA A 643 35.03 5.11 14.32
CA ALA A 643 34.98 5.66 15.67
C ALA A 643 36.26 5.36 16.46
N GLU A 644 36.80 4.15 16.36
CA GLU A 644 38.05 3.76 17.01
C GLU A 644 39.27 4.50 16.43
N ARG A 645 39.28 4.78 15.12
CA ARG A 645 40.30 5.61 14.47
C ARG A 645 40.27 7.04 15.00
N LEU A 646 39.09 7.69 14.96
CA LEU A 646 38.90 9.06 15.46
C LEU A 646 39.21 9.19 16.95
N PHE A 647 38.90 8.15 17.74
CA PHE A 647 39.27 8.11 19.15
C PHE A 647 40.79 8.15 19.36
N LYS A 648 41.56 7.43 18.55
CA LYS A 648 43.04 7.46 18.60
C LYS A 648 43.60 8.81 18.17
N GLU A 649 42.94 9.46 17.21
CA GLU A 649 43.27 10.82 16.75
C GLU A 649 42.85 11.91 17.76
N LYS A 650 42.21 11.54 18.88
CA LYS A 650 41.69 12.43 19.94
C LYS A 650 40.54 13.34 19.49
N GLU A 651 39.91 13.02 18.37
CA GLU A 651 38.69 13.70 17.90
C GLU A 651 37.44 13.10 18.57
N TYR A 652 37.32 13.28 19.89
CA TYR A 652 36.32 12.60 20.72
C TYR A 652 34.87 12.94 20.38
N SER A 653 34.60 14.14 19.87
CA SER A 653 33.25 14.55 19.46
C SER A 653 32.77 13.77 18.24
N LYS A 654 33.59 13.66 17.20
CA LYS A 654 33.25 12.88 16.00
C LYS A 654 33.21 11.38 16.29
N ALA A 655 34.14 10.87 17.11
CA ALA A 655 34.13 9.48 17.55
C ALA A 655 32.82 9.13 18.30
N LEU A 656 32.32 10.05 19.13
CA LEU A 656 31.04 9.91 19.83
C LEU A 656 29.86 9.76 18.86
N GLU A 657 29.81 10.58 17.80
CA GLU A 657 28.76 10.49 16.77
C GLU A 657 28.73 9.11 16.09
N HIS A 658 29.89 8.59 15.68
CA HIS A 658 29.97 7.27 15.06
C HIS A 658 29.60 6.13 16.02
N PHE A 659 30.02 6.19 17.30
CA PHE A 659 29.56 5.23 18.30
C PHE A 659 28.05 5.28 18.51
N GLU A 660 27.43 6.46 18.47
CA GLU A 660 25.97 6.57 18.53
C GLU A 660 25.28 5.98 17.29
N GLN A 661 25.85 6.15 16.10
CA GLN A 661 25.35 5.51 14.89
C GLN A 661 25.39 3.98 15.01
N CYS A 662 26.47 3.40 15.52
CA CYS A 662 26.54 1.97 15.83
C CYS A 662 25.38 1.53 16.72
N LEU A 663 25.12 2.23 17.81
CA LEU A 663 24.05 1.89 18.76
C LEU A 663 22.66 1.95 18.10
N ARG A 664 22.41 2.92 17.20
CA ARG A 664 21.15 3.05 16.46
C ARG A 664 20.90 1.87 15.50
N ILE A 665 21.96 1.30 14.93
CA ILE A 665 21.88 0.19 13.97
C ILE A 665 21.58 -1.15 14.66
N THR A 666 22.11 -1.34 15.88
CA THR A 666 22.01 -2.63 16.58
C THR A 666 20.58 -2.99 17.01
N ARG A 667 20.13 -4.20 16.64
CA ARG A 667 18.86 -4.78 17.12
C ARG A 667 19.00 -5.64 18.38
N LYS A 668 20.20 -6.11 18.69
CA LYS A 668 20.51 -6.95 19.86
C LYS A 668 21.29 -6.11 20.89
N ALA A 669 20.61 -5.67 21.93
CA ALA A 669 21.19 -4.77 22.94
C ALA A 669 22.29 -5.43 23.80
N SER A 670 22.24 -6.76 24.00
CA SER A 670 23.06 -7.49 24.97
C SER A 670 24.18 -8.32 24.35
N THR A 671 24.77 -7.90 23.23
CA THR A 671 25.98 -8.55 22.66
C THR A 671 27.26 -7.90 23.20
N LEU A 672 28.34 -8.68 23.33
CA LEU A 672 29.62 -8.19 23.85
C LEU A 672 30.18 -7.03 23.02
N SER A 673 30.04 -7.10 21.69
CA SER A 673 30.43 -6.01 20.78
C SER A 673 29.66 -4.71 21.07
N ASN A 674 28.38 -4.80 21.39
CA ASN A 674 27.56 -3.64 21.71
C ASN A 674 27.95 -3.03 23.07
N ILE A 675 28.20 -3.88 24.07
CA ILE A 675 28.75 -3.45 25.37
C ILE A 675 30.08 -2.73 25.17
N SER A 676 30.96 -3.23 24.29
CA SER A 676 32.25 -2.57 24.00
C SER A 676 32.07 -1.18 23.38
N VAL A 677 31.07 -0.98 22.53
CA VAL A 677 30.73 0.33 21.95
C VAL A 677 30.25 1.30 23.04
N PHE A 678 29.39 0.85 23.96
CA PHE A 678 29.00 1.66 25.13
C PHE A 678 30.20 2.04 25.99
N VAL A 679 31.11 1.09 26.25
CA VAL A 679 32.34 1.36 27.01
C VAL A 679 33.21 2.38 26.29
N ASN A 680 33.41 2.27 24.98
CA ASN A 680 34.19 3.25 24.23
C ASN A 680 33.51 4.63 24.18
N LYS A 681 32.17 4.65 24.06
CA LYS A 681 31.37 5.88 24.16
C LYS A 681 31.58 6.60 25.50
N THR A 682 31.55 5.88 26.62
CA THR A 682 31.84 6.47 27.94
C THR A 682 33.27 7.01 28.04
N ALA A 683 34.23 6.44 27.31
CA ALA A 683 35.58 6.99 27.24
C ALA A 683 35.61 8.36 26.54
N CYS A 684 34.89 8.50 25.42
CA CYS A 684 34.75 9.78 24.72
C CYS A 684 34.09 10.84 25.60
N LEU A 685 32.98 10.48 26.26
CA LEU A 685 32.25 11.40 27.15
C LEU A 685 33.10 11.86 28.33
N PHE A 686 33.90 10.95 28.90
CA PHE A 686 34.86 11.28 29.95
C PHE A 686 35.92 12.28 29.46
N ALA A 687 36.48 12.07 28.27
CA ALA A 687 37.46 12.99 27.68
C ALA A 687 36.86 14.37 27.36
N LEU A 688 35.57 14.43 27.00
CA LEU A 688 34.82 15.67 26.74
C LEU A 688 34.27 16.35 28.00
N LYS A 689 34.46 15.78 29.19
CA LYS A 689 33.94 16.28 30.48
C LYS A 689 32.42 16.45 30.54
N GLN A 690 31.68 15.58 29.84
CA GLN A 690 30.21 15.57 29.85
C GLN A 690 29.69 14.68 30.99
N ASN A 691 29.82 15.16 32.23
CA ASN A 691 29.69 14.35 33.45
C ASN A 691 28.29 13.72 33.65
N ASP A 692 27.21 14.46 33.40
CA ASP A 692 25.84 13.95 33.61
C ASP A 692 25.46 12.85 32.60
N LEU A 693 25.85 13.06 31.33
CA LEU A 693 25.60 12.08 30.27
C LEU A 693 26.44 10.82 30.48
N LEU A 694 27.69 10.98 30.91
CA LEU A 694 28.58 9.87 31.24
C LEU A 694 27.99 8.96 32.33
N ILE A 695 27.49 9.52 33.44
CA ILE A 695 26.89 8.72 34.51
C ILE A 695 25.69 7.91 33.99
N THR A 696 24.87 8.54 33.14
CA THR A 696 23.71 7.90 32.53
C THR A 696 24.11 6.74 31.63
N GLU A 697 25.08 6.95 30.74
CA GLU A 697 25.57 5.92 29.82
C GLU A 697 26.30 4.79 30.56
N CYS A 698 27.05 5.08 31.63
CA CYS A 698 27.64 4.07 32.49
C CYS A 698 26.57 3.18 33.14
N ASN A 699 25.47 3.76 33.64
CA ASN A 699 24.36 2.98 34.20
C ASN A 699 23.69 2.09 33.14
N ASN A 700 23.52 2.60 31.92
CA ASN A 700 22.98 1.83 30.81
C ASN A 700 23.91 0.65 30.45
N ALA A 701 25.22 0.90 30.35
CA ALA A 701 26.22 -0.13 30.05
C ALA A 701 26.28 -1.21 31.14
N LEU A 702 26.26 -0.83 32.42
CA LEU A 702 26.24 -1.78 33.55
C LEU A 702 24.98 -2.64 33.55
N ARG A 703 23.81 -2.07 33.21
CA ARG A 703 22.57 -2.84 33.02
C ARG A 703 22.66 -3.82 31.86
N LEU A 704 23.36 -3.47 30.78
CA LEU A 704 23.56 -4.38 29.65
C LEU A 704 24.48 -5.54 30.03
N ILE A 705 25.54 -5.27 30.81
CA ILE A 705 26.44 -6.29 31.33
C ILE A 705 25.71 -7.22 32.30
N SER A 706 24.88 -6.72 33.21
CA SER A 706 24.12 -7.59 34.12
C SER A 706 23.10 -8.48 33.39
N ASN A 707 22.53 -7.98 32.30
CA ASN A 707 21.63 -8.74 31.42
C ASN A 707 22.37 -9.67 30.44
N PHE A 708 23.70 -9.61 30.37
CA PHE A 708 24.51 -10.47 29.52
C PHE A 708 24.45 -11.90 30.04
N LYS A 709 23.67 -12.76 29.39
CA LYS A 709 23.52 -14.17 29.79
C LYS A 709 24.82 -14.93 29.52
N ILE A 710 25.41 -15.48 30.58
CA ILE A 710 26.64 -16.27 30.50
C ILE A 710 26.43 -17.64 29.83
N LYS A 711 25.19 -18.18 29.85
CA LYS A 711 24.88 -19.55 29.38
C LYS A 711 25.21 -19.83 27.90
N ASP A 712 25.20 -18.82 27.05
CA ASP A 712 25.43 -18.97 25.60
C ASP A 712 26.83 -18.50 25.15
N ASN A 713 27.68 -18.04 26.07
CA ASN A 713 28.94 -17.35 25.78
C ASN A 713 30.16 -18.06 26.39
N THR A 714 31.34 -17.84 25.82
CA THR A 714 32.57 -18.51 26.26
C THR A 714 33.04 -17.98 27.63
N LYS A 715 33.84 -18.77 28.37
CA LYS A 715 34.49 -18.30 29.61
C LYS A 715 35.29 -17.00 29.39
N GLU A 716 35.88 -16.84 28.20
CA GLU A 716 36.65 -15.66 27.81
C GLU A 716 35.76 -14.40 27.67
N ASP A 717 34.56 -14.55 27.11
CA ASP A 717 33.62 -13.43 26.95
C ASP A 717 33.09 -12.93 28.31
N ALA A 718 32.87 -13.85 29.25
CA ALA A 718 32.48 -13.51 30.62
C ALA A 718 33.60 -12.72 31.33
N GLU A 719 34.86 -13.08 31.11
CA GLU A 719 36.01 -12.36 31.67
C GLU A 719 36.16 -10.95 31.04
N LYS A 720 35.98 -10.83 29.71
CA LYS A 720 35.95 -9.53 29.02
C LYS A 720 34.82 -8.63 29.54
N ALA A 721 33.64 -9.18 29.78
CA ALA A 721 32.51 -8.45 30.35
C ALA A 721 32.82 -7.90 31.75
N LYS A 722 33.41 -8.72 32.63
CA LYS A 722 33.87 -8.29 33.96
C LYS A 722 34.91 -7.17 33.90
N LYS A 723 35.89 -7.28 32.99
CA LYS A 723 36.90 -6.21 32.78
C LYS A 723 36.23 -4.91 32.35
N MET A 724 35.23 -4.97 31.46
CA MET A 724 34.45 -3.80 31.06
C MET A 724 33.61 -3.21 32.20
N GLU A 725 33.05 -4.06 33.06
CA GLU A 725 32.31 -3.63 34.26
C GLU A 725 33.19 -2.81 35.20
N VAL A 726 34.39 -3.30 35.50
CA VAL A 726 35.39 -2.57 36.30
C VAL A 726 35.69 -1.22 35.66
N ILE A 727 35.99 -1.16 34.36
CA ILE A 727 36.29 0.11 33.65
C ILE A 727 35.15 1.14 33.81
N LEU A 728 33.89 0.71 33.69
CA LEU A 728 32.73 1.58 33.83
C LEU A 728 32.55 2.08 35.26
N LEU A 729 32.71 1.21 36.26
CA LEU A 729 32.65 1.58 37.67
C LEU A 729 33.73 2.61 38.02
N LEU A 730 34.97 2.41 37.53
CA LEU A 730 36.08 3.35 37.75
C LEU A 730 35.81 4.71 37.10
N ARG A 731 35.33 4.76 35.85
CA ARG A 731 35.01 6.03 35.18
C ARG A 731 33.90 6.78 35.90
N LYS A 732 32.82 6.08 36.26
CA LYS A 732 31.71 6.65 37.02
C LYS A 732 32.17 7.15 38.40
N GLY A 733 33.02 6.39 39.09
CA GLY A 733 33.63 6.77 40.36
C GLY A 733 34.45 8.07 40.24
N LYS A 734 35.33 8.17 39.24
CA LYS A 734 36.12 9.40 38.97
C LYS A 734 35.24 10.62 38.75
N THR A 735 34.20 10.48 37.94
CA THR A 735 33.26 11.59 37.67
C THR A 735 32.48 12.01 38.92
N LEU A 736 32.11 11.08 39.80
CA LEU A 736 31.47 11.42 41.07
C LEU A 736 32.42 12.14 42.05
N VAL A 737 33.72 11.80 42.03
CA VAL A 737 34.74 12.56 42.78
C VAL A 737 34.81 14.00 42.28
N GLU A 738 34.81 14.22 40.96
CA GLU A 738 34.76 15.57 40.37
C GLU A 738 33.50 16.35 40.76
N GLN A 739 32.38 15.66 40.98
CA GLN A 739 31.12 16.22 41.47
C GLN A 739 31.05 16.33 43.01
N ASN A 740 32.16 16.11 43.72
CA ASN A 740 32.27 16.15 45.19
C ASN A 740 31.38 15.13 45.93
N GLN A 741 31.00 14.03 45.27
CA GLN A 741 30.23 12.93 45.87
C GLN A 741 31.16 11.78 46.28
N ILE A 742 32.12 12.08 47.17
CA ILE A 742 33.25 11.18 47.51
C ILE A 742 32.78 9.85 48.10
N GLN A 743 31.78 9.86 48.99
CA GLN A 743 31.27 8.64 49.63
C GLN A 743 30.72 7.62 48.60
N LYS A 744 29.92 8.09 47.64
CA LYS A 744 29.36 7.24 46.57
C LYS A 744 30.44 6.74 45.62
N ALA A 745 31.49 7.54 45.40
CA ALA A 745 32.63 7.10 44.59
C ALA A 745 33.39 5.95 45.27
N ILE A 746 33.57 6.01 46.59
CA ILE A 746 34.21 4.92 47.36
C ILE A 746 33.41 3.62 47.23
N GLU A 747 32.08 3.66 47.38
CA GLU A 747 31.21 2.47 47.22
C GLU A 747 31.38 1.82 45.83
N LEU A 748 31.49 2.62 44.77
CA LEU A 748 31.73 2.11 43.42
C LEU A 748 33.13 1.51 43.25
N TYR A 749 34.15 2.11 43.86
CA TYR A 749 35.51 1.56 43.83
C TYR A 749 35.62 0.25 44.62
N GLU A 750 34.93 0.14 45.76
CA GLU A 750 34.84 -1.11 46.53
C GLU A 750 34.14 -2.21 45.71
N THR A 751 33.03 -1.87 45.04
CA THR A 751 32.36 -2.80 44.11
C THR A 751 33.28 -3.23 42.96
N ALA A 752 34.10 -2.32 42.44
CA ALA A 752 35.07 -2.64 41.38
C ALA A 752 36.20 -3.56 41.90
N LEU A 753 36.63 -3.38 43.15
CA LEU A 753 37.64 -4.21 43.80
C LEU A 753 37.14 -5.63 44.09
N ASP A 754 35.84 -5.80 44.41
CA ASP A 754 35.23 -7.12 44.57
C ASP A 754 35.29 -7.95 43.26
N ILE A 755 35.27 -7.29 42.12
CA ILE A 755 35.34 -7.92 40.79
C ILE A 755 36.80 -8.18 40.39
N ASP A 756 37.74 -7.29 40.72
CA ASP A 756 39.17 -7.39 40.42
C ASP A 756 40.04 -7.15 41.69
N PRO A 757 40.18 -8.15 42.59
CA PRO A 757 40.79 -7.97 43.92
C PRO A 757 42.29 -7.64 43.89
N GLU A 758 42.99 -8.06 42.82
CA GLU A 758 44.44 -7.90 42.67
C GLU A 758 44.84 -6.51 42.17
N ASN A 759 43.88 -5.62 41.91
CA ASN A 759 44.14 -4.30 41.34
C ASN A 759 44.66 -3.31 42.39
N SER A 760 45.99 -3.22 42.51
CA SER A 760 46.68 -2.32 43.44
C SER A 760 46.30 -0.84 43.27
N LYS A 761 45.95 -0.42 42.05
CA LYS A 761 45.57 0.97 41.75
C LYS A 761 44.23 1.36 42.39
N ILE A 762 43.23 0.47 42.33
CA ILE A 762 41.92 0.72 42.95
C ILE A 762 42.08 0.83 44.48
N GLN A 763 42.93 -0.01 45.08
CA GLN A 763 43.20 0.01 46.52
C GLN A 763 43.92 1.29 46.97
N GLU A 764 44.82 1.84 46.15
CA GLU A 764 45.46 3.14 46.39
C GLU A 764 44.45 4.29 46.28
N ASP A 765 43.63 4.29 45.23
CA ASP A 765 42.64 5.34 44.99
C ASP A 765 41.61 5.39 46.13
N ILE A 766 41.12 4.24 46.63
CA ILE A 766 40.24 4.16 47.81
C ILE A 766 40.93 4.73 49.06
N ARG A 767 42.20 4.38 49.31
CA ARG A 767 42.97 4.88 50.46
C ARG A 767 43.16 6.39 50.39
N SER A 768 43.40 6.93 49.19
CA SER A 768 43.51 8.37 48.97
C SER A 768 42.19 9.08 49.23
N LEU A 769 41.08 8.55 48.71
CA LEU A 769 39.75 9.14 48.88
C LEU A 769 39.26 9.10 50.33
N LYS A 770 39.55 8.02 51.06
CA LYS A 770 39.26 7.91 52.50
C LYS A 770 40.07 8.88 53.37
N LYS A 771 41.23 9.36 52.90
CA LYS A 771 42.01 10.41 53.58
C LYS A 771 41.51 11.83 53.29
N SER A 772 40.76 12.02 52.20
CA SER A 772 40.20 13.32 51.81
C SER A 772 38.81 13.61 52.39
N ILE A 773 38.18 12.61 53.01
CA ILE A 773 37.00 12.74 53.88
C ILE A 773 37.51 13.05 55.29
#